data_AF-A0A5N6UQ78-F1
#
_entry.id   AF-A0A5N6UQ78-F1
#
_cell.length_a   1.000
_cell.length_b   1.000
_cell.length_c   1.000
_cell.angle_alpha   90.00
_cell.angle_beta   90.00
_cell.angle_gamma   90.00
#
_symmetry.space_group_name_H-M   'P 1'
#
loop_
_entity.id
_entity.type
_entity.pdbx_description
1 polymer ?
#
loop_
_entity_poly.entity_id
_entity_poly.type
_entity_poly.pdbx_seq_one_letter_code
_entity_poly.pdbx_strand_id
1 'polypeptide(L)'
;MQISRTLGFILLISHASSVHTDTHTYHLRNDQARGDYSKVMLKPQQTITRDLVSLDGLWNFALASDDNSTQPWTGPLDTHLECPVPASYNDIFVDRKIHDHIGWVYYQRDVIVPKGWSEERYLVRSEAATHHGRIYVNDQLVADHVGGYTPFEADITDLVAAGEQFRLTIAVNNELTYQTIPPGKVEVLEATGKKVQTYQHDFYNYAGLARSVWLYSVPQQHIQDITVRTDVEGTTGLIDYNVVASTTEGTIQITVLDEDGSTVATSSGANGTIQIPSVHLWQPGSAYLYQFHASIIDSSNKTIDTYKLATGIRTVKVQGTQFLINDKPFYFTGFGKHEDTAVRGKGHDEAYMVHDFQLLHWMGANSFRTSHYPYAEEVMEYADRQGIVVIDETPAVGLAFSIGAGARTSNPPATFSPDRINNKTREAHAQAIRELIHRDKNHPSVVMWSIANEPASNEDGAREYFAPLPKLARQLDSTRPVTFANVGLATYKADRISDLFDVLCLNRYFGWYTQTGQLDEAEAALEEELRGWTEKYDKPIIMTEYGADTVAGLHSVMVTPWSEEFQVEMLDMYHRVFDRFEAMTGEHVWNFADFQTAMGVSRVDGNKKGVFTRDRRPKASAHILRKRWTNFHNGAAEEGKTF
;
A
#
# COMPACT_ATOMS: atom_id res chain seq x y z
N MET A 1 15.76 -59.67 72.45
CA MET A 1 14.45 -58.99 72.57
C MET A 1 14.30 -58.09 71.33
N GLN A 2 13.32 -58.43 70.47
CA GLN A 2 12.68 -57.67 69.36
C GLN A 2 13.55 -56.91 68.33
N ILE A 3 13.78 -57.46 67.11
CA ILE A 3 13.07 -57.28 65.80
C ILE A 3 13.29 -55.85 65.20
N SER A 4 14.24 -55.56 64.28
CA SER A 4 14.48 -55.94 62.84
C SER A 4 13.44 -55.32 61.87
N ARG A 5 13.69 -54.66 60.71
CA ARG A 5 14.76 -54.60 59.66
C ARG A 5 14.67 -53.23 58.92
N THR A 6 15.71 -52.48 58.55
CA THR A 6 16.85 -52.58 57.57
C THR A 6 16.54 -52.20 56.10
N LEU A 7 17.31 -51.21 55.61
CA LEU A 7 17.54 -50.76 54.22
C LEU A 7 18.02 -51.87 53.27
N GLY A 8 17.89 -51.64 51.95
CA GLY A 8 18.64 -52.36 50.91
C GLY A 8 18.53 -51.71 49.52
N PHE A 9 19.66 -51.62 48.81
CA PHE A 9 19.97 -50.86 47.60
C PHE A 9 20.13 -51.82 46.37
N ILE A 10 20.14 -51.25 45.14
CA ILE A 10 20.84 -51.69 43.88
C ILE A 10 20.06 -52.41 42.74
N LEU A 11 20.17 -51.76 41.55
CA LEU A 11 20.18 -52.14 40.10
C LEU A 11 19.38 -53.35 39.55
N LEU A 12 18.72 -53.15 38.40
CA LEU A 12 19.10 -53.74 37.09
C LEU A 12 18.23 -53.26 35.90
N ILE A 13 18.89 -53.14 34.75
CA ILE A 13 18.37 -52.87 33.39
C ILE A 13 18.00 -54.21 32.71
N SER A 14 16.86 -54.27 32.00
CA SER A 14 16.72 -54.72 30.58
C SER A 14 15.31 -55.24 30.18
N HIS A 15 14.78 -54.58 29.15
CA HIS A 15 14.02 -55.05 27.98
C HIS A 15 12.74 -55.92 28.06
N ALA A 16 11.66 -55.25 27.64
CA ALA A 16 10.73 -55.58 26.54
C ALA A 16 9.65 -56.65 26.74
N SER A 17 8.39 -56.23 26.63
CA SER A 17 7.42 -56.69 25.63
C SER A 17 6.18 -55.79 25.60
N SER A 18 5.74 -55.51 24.37
CA SER A 18 4.68 -54.64 23.85
C SER A 18 3.26 -54.82 24.41
N VAL A 19 2.54 -53.69 24.54
CA VAL A 19 1.11 -53.58 24.17
C VAL A 19 0.89 -52.26 23.43
N HIS A 20 0.32 -52.36 22.23
CA HIS A 20 0.01 -51.29 21.29
C HIS A 20 -0.96 -50.26 21.88
N THR A 21 -0.67 -48.98 21.63
CA THR A 21 -1.66 -47.90 21.59
C THR A 21 -1.53 -47.23 20.22
N ASP A 22 -2.60 -47.30 19.44
CA ASP A 22 -2.68 -46.73 18.09
C ASP A 22 -2.72 -45.20 18.17
N THR A 23 -1.57 -44.57 17.95
CA THR A 23 -1.51 -43.15 17.57
C THR A 23 -1.66 -43.06 16.06
N HIS A 24 -2.89 -42.87 15.58
CA HIS A 24 -3.14 -42.38 14.23
C HIS A 24 -2.72 -40.90 14.15
N THR A 25 -1.43 -40.68 13.90
CA THR A 25 -0.90 -39.43 13.37
C THR A 25 -1.47 -39.24 11.97
N TYR A 26 -2.46 -38.35 11.84
CA TYR A 26 -2.76 -37.74 10.54
C TYR A 26 -1.56 -36.88 10.15
N HIS A 27 -0.65 -37.46 9.36
CA HIS A 27 0.31 -36.70 8.58
C HIS A 27 -0.45 -35.88 7.53
N LEU A 28 -0.95 -34.72 7.95
CA LEU A 28 -1.35 -33.67 7.03
C LEU A 28 -0.11 -33.24 6.26
N ARG A 29 -0.15 -33.44 4.94
CA ARG A 29 0.78 -32.84 3.97
C ARG A 29 0.65 -31.32 4.04
N ASN A 30 1.32 -30.69 5.00
CA ASN A 30 1.26 -29.24 5.25
C ASN A 30 2.34 -28.43 4.51
N ASP A 31 3.06 -29.02 3.56
CA ASP A 31 4.09 -28.31 2.78
C ASP A 31 3.59 -27.73 1.44
N GLN A 32 2.30 -27.87 1.11
CA GLN A 32 1.69 -27.24 -0.08
C GLN A 32 0.91 -25.94 0.21
N ALA A 33 0.80 -25.51 1.47
CA ALA A 33 0.08 -24.29 1.86
C ALA A 33 1.00 -23.07 2.11
N ARG A 34 2.30 -23.17 1.80
CA ARG A 34 3.17 -21.98 1.66
C ARG A 34 3.01 -21.48 0.24
N GLY A 35 2.04 -20.60 0.04
CA GLY A 35 1.74 -19.97 -1.24
C GLY A 35 3.00 -19.38 -1.86
N ASP A 36 3.33 -19.86 -3.05
CA ASP A 36 4.22 -19.17 -3.97
C ASP A 36 3.50 -17.88 -4.39
N TYR A 37 3.93 -16.74 -3.84
CA TYR A 37 3.26 -15.44 -3.99
C TYR A 37 3.28 -14.89 -5.42
N SER A 38 3.90 -15.61 -6.37
CA SER A 38 3.84 -15.39 -7.82
C SER A 38 2.47 -15.73 -8.44
N LYS A 39 1.41 -15.89 -7.63
CA LYS A 39 0.13 -16.48 -8.05
C LYS A 39 -1.09 -15.56 -8.03
N VAL A 40 -0.99 -14.33 -7.52
CA VAL A 40 -2.11 -13.38 -7.62
C VAL A 40 -2.18 -12.90 -9.07
N MET A 41 -3.28 -13.19 -9.76
CA MET A 41 -3.48 -12.81 -11.15
C MET A 41 -3.74 -11.31 -11.29
N LEU A 42 -3.66 -10.83 -12.54
CA LEU A 42 -4.07 -9.48 -12.95
C LEU A 42 -5.41 -9.07 -12.33
N LYS A 43 -5.60 -7.76 -12.14
CA LYS A 43 -6.89 -7.20 -11.71
C LYS A 43 -8.04 -7.75 -12.58
N PRO A 44 -9.10 -8.33 -11.98
CA PRO A 44 -10.15 -8.92 -12.79
C PRO A 44 -10.90 -7.83 -13.57
N GLN A 45 -11.24 -8.12 -14.82
CA GLN A 45 -12.06 -7.27 -15.65
C GLN A 45 -12.99 -8.12 -16.51
N GLN A 46 -14.13 -7.54 -16.89
CA GLN A 46 -15.04 -8.19 -17.82
C GLN A 46 -14.53 -8.03 -19.26
N THR A 47 -14.51 -9.12 -20.01
CA THR A 47 -14.19 -9.14 -21.45
C THR A 47 -15.19 -10.04 -22.18
N ILE A 48 -14.96 -10.29 -23.48
CA ILE A 48 -15.73 -11.30 -24.20
C ILE A 48 -15.45 -12.74 -23.73
N THR A 49 -14.41 -12.95 -22.90
CA THR A 49 -13.96 -14.26 -22.42
C THR A 49 -13.95 -14.39 -20.89
N ARG A 50 -14.30 -13.33 -20.15
CA ARG A 50 -14.23 -13.28 -18.69
C ARG A 50 -15.45 -12.56 -18.14
N ASP A 51 -16.07 -13.13 -17.12
CA ASP A 51 -17.17 -12.50 -16.39
C ASP A 51 -16.70 -12.05 -15.00
N LEU A 52 -17.33 -10.99 -14.49
CA LEU A 52 -17.02 -10.38 -13.20
C LEU A 52 -18.30 -10.10 -12.41
N VAL A 53 -18.36 -10.60 -11.17
CA VAL A 53 -19.48 -10.41 -10.25
C VAL A 53 -18.97 -9.75 -8.97
N SER A 54 -19.50 -8.57 -8.66
CA SER A 54 -19.24 -7.90 -7.38
C SER A 54 -19.90 -8.68 -6.24
N LEU A 55 -19.14 -8.89 -5.17
CA LEU A 55 -19.63 -9.41 -3.90
C LEU A 55 -19.70 -8.32 -2.82
N ASP A 56 -19.67 -7.05 -3.22
CA ASP A 56 -19.86 -5.93 -2.31
C ASP A 56 -21.30 -5.87 -1.78
N GLY A 57 -21.52 -5.01 -0.79
CA GLY A 57 -22.80 -4.83 -0.11
C GLY A 57 -22.75 -5.23 1.35
N LEU A 58 -23.90 -5.61 1.91
CA LEU A 58 -24.04 -5.97 3.32
C LEU A 58 -23.67 -7.45 3.54
N TRP A 59 -22.79 -7.70 4.51
CA TRP A 59 -22.37 -9.03 4.93
C TRP A 59 -22.68 -9.22 6.42
N ASN A 60 -23.14 -10.42 6.80
CA ASN A 60 -23.27 -10.76 8.21
C ASN A 60 -21.90 -10.64 8.89
N PHE A 61 -21.89 -10.04 10.08
CA PHE A 61 -20.66 -9.71 10.77
C PHE A 61 -20.66 -10.19 12.23
N ALA A 62 -19.53 -10.74 12.67
CA ALA A 62 -19.33 -11.10 14.06
C ALA A 62 -17.87 -10.91 14.48
N LEU A 63 -17.65 -10.52 15.73
CA LEU A 63 -16.35 -10.61 16.38
C LEU A 63 -16.07 -12.07 16.76
N ALA A 64 -14.80 -12.48 16.81
CA ALA A 64 -14.45 -13.74 17.44
C ALA A 64 -14.90 -13.77 18.91
N SER A 65 -15.42 -14.92 19.33
CA SER A 65 -15.75 -15.17 20.73
C SER A 65 -14.47 -15.47 21.54
N ASP A 66 -14.52 -15.29 22.85
CA ASP A 66 -13.41 -15.69 23.75
C ASP A 66 -13.21 -17.22 23.79
N ASP A 67 -14.14 -18.00 23.25
CA ASP A 67 -14.03 -19.44 23.10
C ASP A 67 -13.35 -19.79 21.76
N ASN A 68 -12.04 -19.99 21.82
CA ASN A 68 -11.19 -20.43 20.69
C ASN A 68 -11.60 -21.78 20.08
N SER A 69 -12.55 -22.52 20.66
CA SER A 69 -13.09 -23.75 20.06
C SER A 69 -14.18 -23.49 19.00
N THR A 70 -14.70 -22.26 18.92
CA THR A 70 -15.69 -21.87 17.93
C THR A 70 -15.06 -21.80 16.53
N GLN A 71 -15.70 -22.42 15.55
CA GLN A 71 -15.32 -22.37 14.13
C GLN A 71 -16.45 -21.68 13.35
N PRO A 72 -16.59 -20.34 13.39
CA PRO A 72 -17.78 -19.65 12.88
C PRO A 72 -18.04 -19.83 11.38
N TRP A 73 -17.04 -20.31 10.63
CA TRP A 73 -17.16 -20.63 9.20
C TRP A 73 -17.94 -21.93 8.93
N THR A 74 -18.09 -22.84 9.91
CA THR A 74 -18.77 -24.14 9.72
C THR A 74 -20.30 -24.08 9.82
N GLY A 75 -20.85 -22.90 10.12
CA GLY A 75 -22.29 -22.65 10.20
C GLY A 75 -22.66 -21.24 9.73
N PRO A 76 -23.96 -20.94 9.57
CA PRO A 76 -24.42 -19.57 9.45
C PRO A 76 -24.01 -18.77 10.68
N LEU A 77 -23.54 -17.53 10.51
CA LEU A 77 -23.26 -16.62 11.61
C LEU A 77 -24.56 -16.28 12.35
N ASP A 78 -24.59 -16.53 13.66
CA ASP A 78 -25.68 -16.13 14.54
C ASP A 78 -25.48 -14.66 14.96
N THR A 79 -25.95 -13.74 14.11
CA THR A 79 -25.79 -12.29 14.30
C THR A 79 -26.91 -11.51 13.62
N HIS A 80 -27.18 -10.31 14.14
CA HIS A 80 -28.00 -9.30 13.47
C HIS A 80 -27.17 -8.15 12.90
N LEU A 81 -25.84 -8.22 13.03
CA LEU A 81 -24.94 -7.18 12.54
C LEU A 81 -24.64 -7.42 11.07
N GLU A 82 -24.81 -6.38 10.28
CA GLU A 82 -24.42 -6.35 8.87
C GLU A 82 -23.35 -5.26 8.67
N CYS A 83 -22.17 -5.65 8.20
CA CYS A 83 -21.10 -4.71 7.86
C CYS A 83 -21.10 -4.48 6.33
N PRO A 84 -21.04 -3.21 5.86
CA PRO A 84 -20.84 -2.95 4.44
C PRO A 84 -19.42 -3.35 4.01
N VAL A 85 -19.31 -3.84 2.79
CA VAL A 85 -18.07 -4.05 2.04
C VAL A 85 -18.20 -3.24 0.73
N PRO A 86 -17.21 -2.40 0.36
CA PRO A 86 -15.94 -2.15 1.04
C PRO A 86 -16.04 -1.14 2.19
N ALA A 87 -15.56 -1.50 3.38
CA ALA A 87 -15.40 -0.59 4.52
C ALA A 87 -14.48 -1.16 5.61
N SER A 88 -13.83 -0.27 6.37
CA SER A 88 -13.30 -0.65 7.68
C SER A 88 -14.45 -0.78 8.68
N TYR A 89 -14.47 -1.81 9.52
CA TYR A 89 -15.61 -2.07 10.40
C TYR A 89 -15.69 -1.15 11.63
N ASN A 90 -14.56 -0.53 12.03
CA ASN A 90 -14.39 0.06 13.35
C ASN A 90 -15.41 1.16 13.67
N ASP A 91 -15.74 2.00 12.69
CA ASP A 91 -16.61 3.18 12.87
C ASP A 91 -18.06 2.96 12.38
N ILE A 92 -18.38 1.78 11.84
CA ILE A 92 -19.70 1.49 11.25
C ILE A 92 -20.78 1.40 12.33
N PHE A 93 -20.50 0.68 13.41
CA PHE A 93 -21.54 0.20 14.33
C PHE A 93 -21.83 1.12 15.51
N VAL A 94 -21.10 2.23 15.66
CA VAL A 94 -21.18 3.13 16.83
C VAL A 94 -21.09 2.34 18.16
N ASP A 95 -20.28 1.28 18.16
CA ASP A 95 -20.08 0.37 19.29
C ASP A 95 -18.59 0.30 19.63
N ARG A 96 -18.27 0.69 20.86
CA ARG A 96 -16.90 0.71 21.36
C ARG A 96 -16.26 -0.69 21.42
N LYS A 97 -17.03 -1.74 21.69
CA LYS A 97 -16.51 -3.11 21.71
C LYS A 97 -16.03 -3.52 20.32
N ILE A 98 -16.77 -3.14 19.27
CA ILE A 98 -16.38 -3.42 17.89
C ILE A 98 -15.21 -2.52 17.48
N HIS A 99 -15.28 -1.22 17.75
CA HIS A 99 -14.19 -0.28 17.44
C HIS A 99 -12.85 -0.70 18.08
N ASP A 100 -12.86 -1.04 19.37
CA ASP A 100 -11.66 -1.39 20.14
C ASP A 100 -11.27 -2.88 20.01
N HIS A 101 -11.93 -3.66 19.15
CA HIS A 101 -11.71 -5.11 19.04
C HIS A 101 -10.28 -5.43 18.59
N ILE A 102 -9.71 -6.51 19.14
CA ILE A 102 -8.40 -7.02 18.78
C ILE A 102 -8.49 -8.52 18.58
N GLY A 103 -8.21 -8.96 17.35
CA GLY A 103 -8.26 -10.35 16.95
C GLY A 103 -9.07 -10.53 15.68
N TRP A 104 -9.64 -11.72 15.54
CA TRP A 104 -10.41 -12.12 14.37
C TRP A 104 -11.82 -11.53 14.38
N VAL A 105 -12.29 -11.16 13.19
CA VAL A 105 -13.70 -10.89 12.87
C VAL A 105 -14.10 -11.74 11.68
N TYR A 106 -15.39 -11.97 11.49
CA TYR A 106 -15.93 -12.82 10.43
C TYR A 106 -16.98 -12.05 9.63
N TYR A 107 -16.77 -11.99 8.33
CA TYR A 107 -17.74 -11.54 7.33
C TYR A 107 -18.33 -12.78 6.67
N GLN A 108 -19.66 -12.85 6.52
CA GLN A 108 -20.29 -13.99 5.87
C GLN A 108 -21.46 -13.58 4.98
N ARG A 109 -21.54 -14.18 3.80
CA ARG A 109 -22.71 -14.13 2.92
C ARG A 109 -22.81 -15.40 2.09
N ASP A 110 -23.99 -15.65 1.55
CA ASP A 110 -24.15 -16.67 0.52
C ASP A 110 -23.88 -16.09 -0.86
N VAL A 111 -23.30 -16.91 -1.73
CA VAL A 111 -22.94 -16.59 -3.11
C VAL A 111 -23.43 -17.70 -4.02
N ILE A 112 -23.94 -17.35 -5.20
CA ILE A 112 -24.38 -18.30 -6.22
C ILE A 112 -23.39 -18.19 -7.39
N VAL A 113 -22.76 -19.31 -7.75
CA VAL A 113 -21.93 -19.37 -8.97
C VAL A 113 -22.86 -19.30 -10.19
N PRO A 114 -22.66 -18.37 -11.14
CA PRO A 114 -23.47 -18.33 -12.35
C PRO A 114 -23.46 -19.68 -13.09
N LYS A 115 -24.65 -20.20 -13.42
CA LYS A 115 -24.81 -21.50 -14.11
C LYS A 115 -24.07 -21.62 -15.45
N GLY A 116 -23.72 -20.48 -16.06
CA GLY A 116 -23.02 -20.43 -17.35
C GLY A 116 -21.53 -20.73 -17.24
N TRP A 117 -20.98 -20.88 -16.04
CA TRP A 117 -19.54 -21.04 -15.82
C TRP A 117 -19.07 -22.50 -15.74
N SER A 118 -19.87 -23.47 -16.18
CA SER A 118 -19.54 -24.90 -16.00
C SER A 118 -18.25 -25.34 -16.71
N GLU A 119 -17.88 -24.67 -17.80
CA GLU A 119 -16.65 -24.94 -18.56
C GLU A 119 -15.52 -23.95 -18.20
N GLU A 120 -15.82 -22.96 -17.36
CA GLU A 120 -14.90 -21.90 -16.97
C GLU A 120 -14.15 -22.28 -15.68
N ARG A 121 -13.06 -21.58 -15.41
CA ARG A 121 -12.41 -21.55 -14.10
C ARG A 121 -12.89 -20.30 -13.37
N TYR A 122 -13.18 -20.39 -12.07
CA TYR A 122 -13.67 -19.24 -11.32
C TYR A 122 -13.10 -19.16 -9.91
N LEU A 123 -12.91 -17.91 -9.48
CA LEU A 123 -12.13 -17.57 -8.31
C LEU A 123 -12.84 -16.52 -7.45
N VAL A 124 -12.59 -16.58 -6.15
CA VAL A 124 -12.93 -15.50 -5.22
C VAL A 124 -11.68 -14.69 -4.95
N ARG A 125 -11.75 -13.37 -5.14
CA ARG A 125 -10.67 -12.42 -4.87
C ARG A 125 -11.11 -11.39 -3.84
N SER A 126 -10.23 -11.11 -2.88
CA SER A 126 -10.32 -9.96 -2.00
C SER A 126 -9.23 -8.97 -2.39
N GLU A 127 -9.59 -7.73 -2.74
CA GLU A 127 -8.60 -6.72 -3.12
C GLU A 127 -7.71 -6.26 -1.95
N ALA A 128 -8.25 -6.30 -0.73
CA ALA A 128 -7.48 -6.14 0.52
C ALA A 128 -8.29 -6.65 1.72
N ALA A 129 -7.62 -7.36 2.63
CA ALA A 129 -8.14 -7.70 3.95
C ALA A 129 -7.19 -7.19 5.03
N THR A 130 -7.53 -6.07 5.65
CA THR A 130 -6.65 -5.37 6.59
C THR A 130 -6.78 -6.00 7.99
N HIS A 131 -5.83 -6.82 8.49
CA HIS A 131 -4.45 -7.06 8.00
C HIS A 131 -4.12 -8.50 7.56
N HIS A 132 -4.83 -9.50 8.08
CA HIS A 132 -4.63 -10.91 7.73
C HIS A 132 -5.98 -11.52 7.38
N GLY A 133 -6.16 -11.89 6.10
CA GLY A 133 -7.38 -12.45 5.56
C GLY A 133 -7.34 -13.97 5.40
N ARG A 134 -8.48 -14.62 5.63
CA ARG A 134 -8.72 -16.04 5.30
C ARG A 134 -10.07 -16.20 4.61
N ILE A 135 -10.09 -16.89 3.47
CA ILE A 135 -11.32 -17.18 2.72
C ILE A 135 -11.73 -18.63 2.95
N TYR A 136 -13.00 -18.82 3.27
CA TYR A 136 -13.63 -20.13 3.42
C TYR A 136 -14.79 -20.28 2.44
N VAL A 137 -14.83 -21.41 1.74
CA VAL A 137 -15.94 -21.84 0.89
C VAL A 137 -16.62 -23.00 1.58
N ASN A 138 -17.88 -22.79 1.98
CA ASN A 138 -18.54 -23.62 2.98
C ASN A 138 -17.63 -23.74 4.22
N ASP A 139 -17.15 -24.95 4.52
CA ASP A 139 -16.35 -25.22 5.71
C ASP A 139 -14.84 -25.28 5.41
N GLN A 140 -14.44 -25.17 4.14
CA GLN A 140 -13.07 -25.36 3.69
C GLN A 140 -12.31 -24.03 3.57
N LEU A 141 -11.16 -23.93 4.23
CA LEU A 141 -10.19 -22.84 4.03
C LEU A 141 -9.56 -22.96 2.64
N VAL A 142 -9.67 -21.92 1.82
CA VAL A 142 -9.19 -21.91 0.43
C VAL A 142 -8.08 -20.88 0.18
N ALA A 143 -7.96 -19.85 1.02
CA ALA A 143 -6.82 -18.92 1.01
C ALA A 143 -6.52 -18.37 2.40
N ASP A 144 -5.25 -18.06 2.65
CA ASP A 144 -4.70 -17.46 3.87
C ASP A 144 -3.62 -16.45 3.43
N HIS A 145 -3.81 -15.16 3.72
CA HIS A 145 -2.94 -14.08 3.25
C HIS A 145 -2.59 -13.09 4.35
N VAL A 146 -1.29 -12.84 4.51
CA VAL A 146 -0.75 -11.85 5.43
C VAL A 146 -0.27 -10.66 4.61
N GLY A 147 -0.95 -9.52 4.75
CA GLY A 147 -0.69 -8.31 3.98
C GLY A 147 -1.97 -7.49 3.88
N GLY A 148 -2.03 -6.33 4.54
CA GLY A 148 -3.31 -5.63 4.72
C GLY A 148 -3.83 -4.84 3.52
N TYR A 149 -3.06 -4.74 2.43
CA TYR A 149 -3.25 -3.71 1.39
C TYR A 149 -3.03 -4.22 -0.05
N THR A 150 -2.92 -5.52 -0.23
CA THR A 150 -2.65 -6.17 -1.52
C THR A 150 -3.63 -7.31 -1.75
N PRO A 151 -3.96 -7.63 -3.02
CA PRO A 151 -4.97 -8.62 -3.32
C PRO A 151 -4.51 -10.05 -3.01
N PHE A 152 -5.48 -10.92 -2.75
CA PHE A 152 -5.28 -12.37 -2.71
C PHE A 152 -6.56 -13.08 -3.15
N GLU A 153 -6.43 -14.29 -3.64
CA GLU A 153 -7.54 -15.01 -4.26
C GLU A 153 -7.41 -16.53 -4.13
N ALA A 154 -8.51 -17.23 -4.36
CA ALA A 154 -8.59 -18.68 -4.36
C ALA A 154 -9.40 -19.18 -5.55
N ASP A 155 -8.89 -20.22 -6.20
CA ASP A 155 -9.65 -21.00 -7.18
C ASP A 155 -10.63 -21.92 -6.47
N ILE A 156 -11.90 -21.84 -6.86
CA ILE A 156 -12.99 -22.58 -6.22
C ILE A 156 -13.74 -23.48 -7.21
N THR A 157 -13.21 -23.62 -8.43
CA THR A 157 -13.85 -24.32 -9.56
C THR A 157 -14.23 -25.75 -9.18
N ASP A 158 -13.29 -26.48 -8.56
CA ASP A 158 -13.47 -27.88 -8.18
C ASP A 158 -14.23 -28.06 -6.84
N LEU A 159 -14.61 -26.96 -6.18
CA LEU A 159 -15.24 -26.97 -4.85
C LEU A 159 -16.75 -26.69 -4.89
N VAL A 160 -17.21 -25.91 -5.87
CA VAL A 160 -18.62 -25.50 -6.01
C VAL A 160 -18.98 -25.59 -7.48
N ALA A 161 -20.02 -26.33 -7.83
CA ALA A 161 -20.42 -26.44 -9.24
C ALA A 161 -21.14 -25.17 -9.72
N ALA A 162 -21.04 -24.89 -11.03
CA ALA A 162 -21.80 -23.80 -11.65
C ALA A 162 -23.32 -23.95 -11.39
N GLY A 163 -23.95 -22.87 -10.93
CA GLY A 163 -25.36 -22.85 -10.54
C GLY A 163 -25.62 -23.19 -9.07
N GLU A 164 -24.62 -23.63 -8.32
CA GLU A 164 -24.75 -23.92 -6.89
C GLU A 164 -24.55 -22.66 -6.03
N GLN A 165 -25.21 -22.67 -4.87
CA GLN A 165 -25.00 -21.70 -3.80
C GLN A 165 -23.99 -22.25 -2.81
N PHE A 166 -23.10 -21.40 -2.31
CA PHE A 166 -22.19 -21.72 -1.23
C PHE A 166 -22.13 -20.59 -0.20
N ARG A 167 -21.75 -20.95 1.03
CA ARG A 167 -21.48 -19.99 2.09
C ARG A 167 -20.06 -19.47 1.96
N LEU A 168 -19.90 -18.17 1.77
CA LEU A 168 -18.60 -17.50 1.75
C LEU A 168 -18.36 -16.86 3.11
N THR A 169 -17.34 -17.33 3.83
CA THR A 169 -16.88 -16.68 5.07
C THR A 169 -15.49 -16.11 4.84
N ILE A 170 -15.28 -14.83 5.14
CA ILE A 170 -13.96 -14.22 5.16
C ILE A 170 -13.63 -13.79 6.59
N ALA A 171 -12.61 -14.40 7.16
CA ALA A 171 -12.09 -14.04 8.47
C ALA A 171 -10.97 -13.02 8.32
N VAL A 172 -10.98 -11.95 9.11
CA VAL A 172 -9.96 -10.88 9.06
C VAL A 172 -9.41 -10.64 10.46
N ASN A 173 -8.08 -10.64 10.61
CA ASN A 173 -7.40 -10.33 11.86
C ASN A 173 -6.68 -8.98 11.78
N ASN A 174 -6.77 -8.18 12.85
CA ASN A 174 -6.21 -6.83 12.93
C ASN A 174 -4.98 -6.70 13.86
N GLU A 175 -4.49 -7.83 14.40
CA GLU A 175 -3.34 -7.85 15.32
C GLU A 175 -2.05 -7.55 14.56
N LEU A 176 -1.29 -6.59 15.09
CA LEU A 176 0.05 -6.27 14.62
C LEU A 176 1.09 -6.81 15.60
N THR A 177 2.13 -7.43 15.05
CA THR A 177 3.29 -7.95 15.77
C THR A 177 4.56 -7.27 15.27
N TYR A 178 5.73 -7.53 15.87
CA TYR A 178 6.97 -6.98 15.33
C TYR A 178 7.36 -7.56 13.97
N GLN A 179 6.72 -8.63 13.51
CA GLN A 179 6.97 -9.26 12.21
C GLN A 179 5.92 -8.88 11.15
N THR A 180 4.82 -8.22 11.52
CA THR A 180 3.85 -7.71 10.53
C THR A 180 4.36 -6.42 9.89
N ILE A 181 3.76 -6.08 8.75
CA ILE A 181 3.99 -4.81 8.04
C ILE A 181 2.62 -4.15 7.86
N PRO A 182 2.26 -3.12 8.65
CA PRO A 182 3.10 -2.43 9.65
C PRO A 182 3.37 -3.24 10.93
N PRO A 183 4.45 -2.94 11.69
CA PRO A 183 4.75 -3.58 12.97
C PRO A 183 3.90 -3.01 14.11
N GLY A 184 3.76 -3.81 15.17
CA GLY A 184 3.09 -3.41 16.41
C GLY A 184 3.24 -4.46 17.51
N LYS A 185 2.46 -4.33 18.58
CA LYS A 185 2.40 -5.32 19.66
C LYS A 185 1.06 -5.28 20.37
N VAL A 186 0.45 -6.45 20.55
CA VAL A 186 -0.69 -6.62 21.45
C VAL A 186 -0.20 -6.66 22.89
N GLU A 187 -0.83 -5.86 23.75
CA GLU A 187 -0.61 -5.85 25.19
C GLU A 187 -1.92 -6.13 25.93
N VAL A 188 -1.83 -6.44 27.22
CA VAL A 188 -2.99 -6.70 28.08
C VAL A 188 -2.92 -5.75 29.25
N LEU A 189 -3.96 -4.94 29.44
CA LEU A 189 -4.02 -3.98 30.54
C LEU A 189 -4.16 -4.70 31.88
N GLU A 190 -3.20 -4.48 32.78
CA GLU A 190 -3.09 -5.19 34.07
C GLU A 190 -4.38 -5.16 34.90
N ALA A 191 -5.06 -4.01 34.94
CA ALA A 191 -6.23 -3.83 35.80
C ALA A 191 -7.52 -4.49 35.28
N THR A 192 -7.65 -4.67 33.96
CA THR A 192 -8.92 -5.09 33.34
C THR A 192 -8.82 -6.36 32.51
N GLY A 193 -7.60 -6.81 32.19
CA GLY A 193 -7.38 -7.91 31.25
C GLY A 193 -7.72 -7.56 29.80
N LYS A 194 -8.08 -6.30 29.50
CA LYS A 194 -8.42 -5.87 28.14
C LYS A 194 -7.18 -5.90 27.25
N LYS A 195 -7.28 -6.55 26.09
CA LYS A 195 -6.28 -6.44 25.02
C LYS A 195 -6.22 -5.01 24.49
N VAL A 196 -5.03 -4.51 24.20
CA VAL A 196 -4.80 -3.23 23.52
C VAL A 196 -3.72 -3.41 22.45
N GLN A 197 -3.90 -2.78 21.30
CA GLN A 197 -2.98 -2.86 20.17
C GLN A 197 -2.11 -1.60 20.19
N THR A 198 -0.80 -1.79 20.32
CA THR A 198 0.19 -0.71 20.24
C THR A 198 0.88 -0.75 18.88
N TYR A 199 1.22 0.42 18.35
CA TYR A 199 1.88 0.62 17.07
C TYR A 199 2.56 2.00 17.06
N GLN A 200 3.50 2.20 16.14
CA GLN A 200 4.35 3.40 16.11
C GLN A 200 3.87 4.45 15.08
N HIS A 201 3.00 4.06 14.15
CA HIS A 201 2.45 4.96 13.13
C HIS A 201 1.31 5.82 13.66
N ASP A 202 1.01 6.91 12.94
CA ASP A 202 0.05 7.94 13.38
C ASP A 202 -1.41 7.57 13.07
N PHE A 203 -1.68 7.12 11.83
CA PHE A 203 -3.05 6.81 11.40
C PHE A 203 -3.68 5.68 12.24
N TYR A 204 -5.00 5.73 12.42
CA TYR A 204 -5.70 4.74 13.20
C TYR A 204 -5.64 3.36 12.53
N ASN A 205 -5.48 2.31 13.34
CA ASN A 205 -5.41 0.90 12.90
C ASN A 205 -6.79 0.35 12.49
N TYR A 206 -7.42 0.98 11.50
CA TYR A 206 -8.63 0.48 10.87
C TYR A 206 -8.37 -0.90 10.24
N ALA A 207 -9.39 -1.75 10.30
CA ALA A 207 -9.32 -3.13 9.83
C ALA A 207 -10.61 -3.56 9.13
N GLY A 208 -10.55 -4.73 8.47
CA GLY A 208 -11.69 -5.32 7.76
C GLY A 208 -11.48 -5.41 6.25
N LEU A 209 -12.59 -5.60 5.53
CA LEU A 209 -12.63 -5.64 4.07
C LEU A 209 -12.77 -4.23 3.50
N ALA A 210 -11.65 -3.48 3.53
CA ALA A 210 -11.60 -2.08 3.11
C ALA A 210 -11.64 -1.88 1.58
N ARG A 211 -11.57 -2.96 0.79
CA ARG A 211 -11.69 -2.94 -0.67
C ARG A 211 -12.62 -4.05 -1.15
N SER A 212 -12.97 -3.97 -2.42
CA SER A 212 -14.00 -4.81 -3.01
C SER A 212 -13.63 -6.30 -3.00
N VAL A 213 -14.67 -7.13 -2.95
CA VAL A 213 -14.57 -8.58 -3.05
C VAL A 213 -15.29 -9.03 -4.32
N TRP A 214 -14.68 -9.96 -5.05
CA TRP A 214 -15.13 -10.37 -6.37
C TRP A 214 -15.24 -11.88 -6.48
N LEU A 215 -16.25 -12.32 -7.21
CA LEU A 215 -16.29 -13.64 -7.84
C LEU A 215 -16.12 -13.41 -9.34
N TYR A 216 -15.14 -14.03 -9.97
CA TYR A 216 -14.88 -13.84 -11.40
C TYR A 216 -14.53 -15.16 -12.09
N SER A 217 -14.77 -15.21 -13.39
CA SER A 217 -14.42 -16.36 -14.23
C SER A 217 -13.33 -16.01 -15.24
N VAL A 218 -12.55 -17.03 -15.58
CA VAL A 218 -11.56 -17.04 -16.66
C VAL A 218 -11.66 -18.36 -17.42
N PRO A 219 -11.26 -18.40 -18.69
CA PRO A 219 -11.18 -19.66 -19.42
C PRO A 219 -10.15 -20.60 -18.80
N GLN A 220 -10.23 -21.90 -19.09
CA GLN A 220 -9.22 -22.86 -18.62
C GLN A 220 -7.80 -22.46 -19.07
N GLN A 221 -7.67 -22.01 -20.32
CA GLN A 221 -6.47 -21.38 -20.87
C GLN A 221 -6.60 -19.87 -20.75
N HIS A 222 -5.87 -19.26 -19.81
CA HIS A 222 -6.04 -17.84 -19.50
C HIS A 222 -4.72 -17.13 -19.26
N ILE A 223 -4.71 -15.82 -19.50
CA ILE A 223 -3.64 -14.90 -19.16
C ILE A 223 -3.66 -14.63 -17.65
N GLN A 224 -2.53 -14.83 -16.99
CA GLN A 224 -2.35 -14.71 -15.54
C GLN A 224 -1.64 -13.42 -15.16
N ASP A 225 -0.61 -13.04 -15.93
CA ASP A 225 0.20 -11.86 -15.69
C ASP A 225 0.62 -11.20 -17.01
N ILE A 226 0.76 -9.87 -16.99
CA ILE A 226 1.33 -9.07 -18.07
C ILE A 226 2.31 -8.10 -17.43
N THR A 227 3.53 -8.05 -17.96
CA THR A 227 4.51 -7.02 -17.64
C THR A 227 4.76 -6.18 -18.88
N VAL A 228 4.63 -4.86 -18.74
CA VAL A 228 4.94 -3.87 -19.77
C VAL A 228 6.02 -2.93 -19.26
N ARG A 229 7.06 -2.72 -20.06
CA ARG A 229 8.11 -1.71 -19.84
C ARG A 229 8.17 -0.82 -21.08
N THR A 230 8.25 0.50 -20.87
CA THR A 230 8.21 1.46 -21.97
C THR A 230 9.50 2.25 -22.06
N ASP A 231 9.98 2.47 -23.28
CA ASP A 231 11.12 3.35 -23.59
C ASP A 231 10.81 4.21 -24.83
N VAL A 232 11.70 5.14 -25.16
CA VAL A 232 11.53 6.07 -26.29
C VAL A 232 12.84 6.24 -27.04
N GLU A 233 12.82 5.97 -28.35
CA GLU A 233 13.93 6.22 -29.27
C GLU A 233 13.54 7.31 -30.27
N GLY A 234 14.03 8.54 -30.04
CA GLY A 234 13.65 9.70 -30.86
C GLY A 234 12.15 10.00 -30.73
N THR A 235 11.39 9.74 -31.79
CA THR A 235 9.92 9.89 -31.81
C THR A 235 9.18 8.54 -31.76
N THR A 236 9.90 7.43 -31.61
CA THR A 236 9.33 6.08 -31.60
C THR A 236 9.24 5.57 -30.18
N GLY A 237 8.04 5.19 -29.75
CA GLY A 237 7.82 4.52 -28.47
C GLY A 237 8.12 3.03 -28.57
N LEU A 238 8.70 2.46 -27.53
CA LEU A 238 8.98 1.04 -27.40
C LEU A 238 8.16 0.47 -26.24
N ILE A 239 7.56 -0.70 -26.45
CA ILE A 239 6.88 -1.49 -25.41
C ILE A 239 7.53 -2.87 -25.38
N ASP A 240 8.35 -3.13 -24.38
CA ASP A 240 8.81 -4.47 -24.04
C ASP A 240 7.74 -5.17 -23.20
N TYR A 241 7.23 -6.29 -23.69
CA TYR A 241 6.14 -7.01 -23.03
C TYR A 241 6.53 -8.46 -22.70
N ASN A 242 5.93 -8.96 -21.63
CA ASN A 242 5.93 -10.37 -21.25
C ASN A 242 4.55 -10.77 -20.73
N VAL A 243 3.96 -11.81 -21.31
CA VAL A 243 2.64 -12.36 -20.96
C VAL A 243 2.83 -13.77 -20.41
N VAL A 244 2.28 -14.01 -19.23
CA VAL A 244 2.23 -15.34 -18.59
C VAL A 244 0.83 -15.89 -18.76
N ALA A 245 0.71 -17.11 -19.28
CA ALA A 245 -0.55 -17.81 -19.44
C ALA A 245 -0.52 -19.15 -18.68
N SER A 246 -1.70 -19.66 -18.33
CA SER A 246 -1.86 -20.92 -17.58
C SER A 246 -1.36 -22.16 -18.31
N THR A 247 -1.23 -22.08 -19.64
CA THR A 247 -0.71 -23.12 -20.52
C THR A 247 0.06 -22.50 -21.69
N THR A 248 0.87 -23.30 -22.38
CA THR A 248 1.57 -22.92 -23.61
C THR A 248 0.82 -23.36 -24.88
N GLU A 249 -0.39 -23.91 -24.74
CA GLU A 249 -1.25 -24.21 -25.88
C GLU A 249 -1.82 -22.93 -26.50
N GLY A 250 -1.97 -22.93 -27.82
CA GLY A 250 -2.35 -21.75 -28.58
C GLY A 250 -1.19 -20.77 -28.79
N THR A 251 -1.52 -19.60 -29.33
CA THR A 251 -0.56 -18.52 -29.62
C THR A 251 -1.03 -17.23 -28.96
N ILE A 252 -0.11 -16.52 -28.32
CA ILE A 252 -0.38 -15.18 -27.77
C ILE A 252 -0.26 -14.17 -28.90
N GLN A 253 -1.31 -13.36 -29.06
CA GLN A 253 -1.36 -12.24 -30.01
C GLN A 253 -1.56 -10.94 -29.24
N ILE A 254 -0.75 -9.94 -29.58
CA ILE A 254 -0.81 -8.60 -29.02
C ILE A 254 -1.32 -7.63 -30.07
N THR A 255 -2.28 -6.80 -29.70
CA THR A 255 -2.73 -5.64 -30.48
C THR A 255 -2.64 -4.40 -29.61
N VAL A 256 -2.03 -3.33 -30.11
CA VAL A 256 -1.98 -2.05 -29.40
C VAL A 256 -2.88 -1.07 -30.13
N LEU A 257 -3.86 -0.52 -29.42
CA LEU A 257 -4.78 0.50 -29.91
C LEU A 257 -4.41 1.87 -29.33
N ASP A 258 -4.56 2.91 -30.14
CA ASP A 258 -4.53 4.30 -29.67
C ASP A 258 -5.87 4.72 -29.01
N GLU A 259 -5.95 5.97 -28.54
CA GLU A 259 -7.17 6.50 -27.89
C GLU A 259 -8.36 6.65 -28.85
N ASP A 260 -8.12 6.75 -30.16
CA ASP A 260 -9.16 6.76 -31.20
C ASP A 260 -9.68 5.35 -31.53
N GLY A 261 -9.07 4.31 -30.93
CA GLY A 261 -9.42 2.91 -31.13
C GLY A 261 -8.80 2.28 -32.38
N SER A 262 -7.83 2.94 -33.01
CA SER A 262 -7.13 2.43 -34.19
C SER A 262 -5.94 1.55 -33.78
N THR A 263 -5.76 0.43 -34.48
CA THR A 263 -4.57 -0.42 -34.27
C THR A 263 -3.32 0.28 -34.79
N VAL A 264 -2.40 0.59 -33.89
CA VAL A 264 -1.11 1.22 -34.22
C VAL A 264 0.04 0.22 -34.29
N ALA A 265 -0.09 -0.93 -33.63
CA ALA A 265 0.90 -2.00 -33.70
C ALA A 265 0.33 -3.37 -33.34
N THR A 266 1.01 -4.44 -33.79
CA THR A 266 0.69 -5.83 -33.46
C THR A 266 1.95 -6.64 -33.21
N SER A 267 1.87 -7.67 -32.37
CA SER A 267 2.95 -8.64 -32.14
C SER A 267 2.40 -10.04 -31.87
N SER A 268 3.26 -11.04 -31.93
CA SER A 268 2.91 -12.44 -31.64
C SER A 268 4.00 -13.07 -30.76
N GLY A 269 3.58 -13.96 -29.87
CA GLY A 269 4.45 -14.62 -28.90
C GLY A 269 4.19 -14.15 -27.47
N ALA A 270 4.70 -14.91 -26.50
CA ALA A 270 4.54 -14.60 -25.07
C ALA A 270 5.39 -13.40 -24.63
N ASN A 271 6.44 -13.05 -25.38
CA ASN A 271 7.31 -11.91 -25.09
C ASN A 271 7.80 -11.30 -26.39
N GLY A 272 8.13 -10.00 -26.33
CA GLY A 272 8.70 -9.27 -27.45
C GLY A 272 8.74 -7.78 -27.21
N THR A 273 9.16 -7.04 -28.24
CA THR A 273 9.20 -5.58 -28.24
C THR A 273 8.31 -5.06 -29.37
N ILE A 274 7.46 -4.09 -29.06
CA ILE A 274 6.59 -3.40 -30.01
C ILE A 274 7.13 -1.99 -30.23
N GLN A 275 7.11 -1.52 -31.48
CA GLN A 275 7.46 -0.16 -31.85
C GLN A 275 6.20 0.62 -32.23
N ILE A 276 6.06 1.84 -31.71
CA ILE A 276 4.98 2.77 -32.05
C ILE A 276 5.61 4.04 -32.65
N PRO A 277 5.60 4.18 -33.99
CA PRO A 277 6.11 5.38 -34.65
C PRO A 277 5.29 6.62 -34.24
N SER A 278 5.97 7.76 -34.08
CA SER A 278 5.34 9.05 -33.74
C SER A 278 4.45 8.95 -32.50
N VAL A 279 5.03 8.41 -31.42
CA VAL A 279 4.30 8.10 -30.19
C VAL A 279 3.73 9.35 -29.52
N HIS A 280 2.45 9.29 -29.15
CA HIS A 280 1.88 10.16 -28.12
C HIS A 280 2.31 9.65 -26.74
N LEU A 281 3.21 10.38 -26.09
CA LEU A 281 3.73 10.01 -24.77
C LEU A 281 2.67 10.28 -23.69
N TRP A 282 2.66 9.44 -22.66
CA TRP A 282 2.03 9.83 -21.40
C TRP A 282 2.85 10.95 -20.78
N GLN A 283 2.21 12.09 -20.50
CA GLN A 283 2.84 13.22 -19.86
C GLN A 283 2.11 13.54 -18.56
N PRO A 284 2.83 13.98 -17.51
CA PRO A 284 2.18 14.64 -16.37
C PRO A 284 1.29 15.80 -16.87
N GLY A 285 0.09 15.93 -16.31
CA GLY A 285 -0.92 16.91 -16.73
C GLY A 285 -1.58 16.69 -18.10
N SER A 286 -1.11 15.73 -18.92
CA SER A 286 -1.66 15.41 -20.24
C SER A 286 -1.50 13.91 -20.51
N ALA A 287 -2.29 13.10 -19.80
CA ALA A 287 -2.30 11.65 -19.97
C ALA A 287 -2.62 11.25 -21.42
N TYR A 288 -1.92 10.24 -21.91
CA TYR A 288 -2.26 9.52 -23.13
C TYR A 288 -2.07 8.02 -22.86
N LEU A 289 -3.11 7.22 -23.07
CA LEU A 289 -3.11 5.80 -22.76
C LEU A 289 -3.46 4.95 -23.98
N TYR A 290 -2.49 4.18 -24.46
CA TYR A 290 -2.76 3.10 -25.39
C TYR A 290 -3.50 1.97 -24.68
N GLN A 291 -4.22 1.15 -25.45
CA GLN A 291 -4.80 -0.09 -24.96
C GLN A 291 -3.99 -1.28 -25.51
N PHE A 292 -3.23 -1.92 -24.62
CA PHE A 292 -2.51 -3.15 -24.89
C PHE A 292 -3.46 -4.34 -24.73
N HIS A 293 -3.86 -4.96 -25.84
CA HIS A 293 -4.73 -6.13 -25.85
C HIS A 293 -3.89 -7.39 -26.04
N ALA A 294 -3.82 -8.22 -25.00
CA ALA A 294 -3.24 -9.56 -25.08
C ALA A 294 -4.35 -10.59 -25.27
N SER A 295 -4.20 -11.49 -26.25
CA SER A 295 -5.19 -12.54 -26.53
C SER A 295 -4.51 -13.89 -26.71
N ILE A 296 -5.12 -14.96 -26.20
CA ILE A 296 -4.75 -16.35 -26.51
C ILE A 296 -5.63 -16.79 -27.69
N ILE A 297 -4.99 -17.22 -28.77
CA ILE A 297 -5.64 -17.64 -30.02
C ILE A 297 -5.42 -19.14 -30.23
N ASP A 298 -6.49 -19.88 -30.55
CA ASP A 298 -6.43 -21.31 -30.85
C ASP A 298 -5.92 -21.62 -32.28
N SER A 299 -5.79 -22.91 -32.60
CA SER A 299 -5.36 -23.38 -33.93
C SER A 299 -6.32 -23.03 -35.08
N SER A 300 -7.55 -22.64 -34.76
CA SER A 300 -8.58 -22.19 -35.71
C SER A 300 -8.67 -20.66 -35.81
N ASN A 301 -7.70 -19.94 -35.23
CA ASN A 301 -7.66 -18.49 -35.17
C ASN A 301 -8.82 -17.84 -34.38
N LYS A 302 -9.36 -18.56 -33.39
CA LYS A 302 -10.41 -18.08 -32.47
C LYS A 302 -9.79 -17.63 -31.16
N THR A 303 -10.25 -16.50 -30.62
CA THR A 303 -9.87 -16.02 -29.28
C THR A 303 -10.45 -16.95 -28.20
N ILE A 304 -9.56 -17.52 -27.39
CA ILE A 304 -9.90 -18.30 -26.19
C ILE A 304 -9.99 -17.40 -24.97
N ASP A 305 -9.01 -16.50 -24.81
CA ASP A 305 -8.97 -15.52 -23.72
C ASP A 305 -8.43 -14.19 -24.22
N THR A 306 -8.87 -13.09 -23.63
CA THR A 306 -8.37 -11.75 -23.92
C THR A 306 -8.35 -10.87 -22.67
N TYR A 307 -7.35 -10.01 -22.60
CA TYR A 307 -7.17 -9.05 -21.51
C TYR A 307 -6.69 -7.71 -22.08
N LYS A 308 -7.30 -6.63 -21.60
CA LYS A 308 -6.96 -5.25 -21.94
C LYS A 308 -6.17 -4.59 -20.82
N LEU A 309 -5.01 -4.02 -21.13
CA LEU A 309 -4.17 -3.30 -20.19
C LEU A 309 -3.90 -1.89 -20.72
N ALA A 310 -4.33 -0.87 -19.98
CA ALA A 310 -3.99 0.52 -20.31
C ALA A 310 -2.48 0.73 -20.14
N THR A 311 -1.83 1.40 -21.10
CA THR A 311 -0.38 1.60 -21.11
C THR A 311 -0.06 3.03 -21.53
N GLY A 312 0.56 3.79 -20.63
CA GLY A 312 1.18 5.08 -20.95
C GLY A 312 2.66 4.90 -21.27
N ILE A 313 3.09 5.34 -22.46
CA ILE A 313 4.50 5.27 -22.83
C ILE A 313 5.23 6.46 -22.22
N ARG A 314 6.12 6.18 -21.26
CA ARG A 314 6.94 7.20 -20.59
C ARG A 314 8.23 6.62 -20.01
N THR A 315 9.27 7.45 -19.93
CA THR A 315 10.52 7.11 -19.24
C THR A 315 10.63 7.85 -17.91
N VAL A 316 11.30 7.24 -16.92
CA VAL A 316 11.66 7.87 -15.65
C VAL A 316 13.16 7.67 -15.43
N LYS A 317 13.88 8.76 -15.14
CA LYS A 317 15.34 8.73 -14.92
C LYS A 317 15.71 9.65 -13.76
N VAL A 318 16.79 9.32 -13.07
CA VAL A 318 17.46 10.22 -12.12
C VAL A 318 18.85 10.51 -12.69
N GLN A 319 19.18 11.80 -12.83
CA GLN A 319 20.48 12.25 -13.33
C GLN A 319 21.01 13.36 -12.43
N GLY A 320 22.08 13.08 -11.68
CA GLY A 320 22.58 13.99 -10.65
C GLY A 320 21.47 14.37 -9.66
N THR A 321 21.19 15.66 -9.56
CA THR A 321 20.14 16.23 -8.70
C THR A 321 18.76 16.34 -9.35
N GLN A 322 18.58 15.87 -10.60
CA GLN A 322 17.32 16.00 -11.33
C GLN A 322 16.52 14.70 -11.36
N PHE A 323 15.20 14.83 -11.19
CA PHE A 323 14.22 13.80 -11.54
C PHE A 323 13.65 14.10 -12.93
N LEU A 324 13.73 13.13 -13.84
CA LEU A 324 13.32 13.29 -15.22
C LEU A 324 12.14 12.39 -15.55
N ILE A 325 11.11 12.96 -16.18
CA ILE A 325 10.05 12.22 -16.86
C ILE A 325 10.15 12.58 -18.35
N ASN A 326 10.25 11.58 -19.22
CA ASN A 326 10.43 11.79 -20.66
C ASN A 326 11.61 12.71 -21.00
N ASP A 327 12.74 12.48 -20.31
CA ASP A 327 14.00 13.24 -20.43
C ASP A 327 13.91 14.74 -20.08
N LYS A 328 12.83 15.16 -19.39
CA LYS A 328 12.63 16.54 -18.95
C LYS A 328 12.58 16.64 -17.42
N PRO A 329 13.23 17.65 -16.80
CA PRO A 329 13.14 17.88 -15.37
C PRO A 329 11.70 18.02 -14.89
N PHE A 330 11.38 17.34 -13.79
CA PHE A 330 10.06 17.31 -13.19
C PHE A 330 10.11 17.80 -11.74
N TYR A 331 9.18 18.68 -11.37
CA TYR A 331 9.03 19.15 -10.00
C TYR A 331 7.71 18.65 -9.38
N PHE A 332 7.80 17.85 -8.31
CA PHE A 332 6.63 17.31 -7.62
C PHE A 332 5.92 18.40 -6.81
N THR A 333 4.61 18.51 -6.97
CA THR A 333 3.73 19.34 -6.14
C THR A 333 2.53 18.53 -5.70
N GLY A 334 2.18 18.61 -4.41
CA GLY A 334 1.00 17.95 -3.88
C GLY A 334 1.17 17.48 -2.46
N PHE A 335 0.91 16.19 -2.19
CA PHE A 335 0.65 15.73 -0.84
C PHE A 335 1.12 14.29 -0.56
N GLY A 336 1.46 14.03 0.71
CA GLY A 336 1.15 12.73 1.30
C GLY A 336 -0.36 12.65 1.56
N LYS A 337 -1.01 11.56 1.13
CA LYS A 337 -2.47 11.36 1.30
C LYS A 337 -2.76 10.29 2.36
N HIS A 338 -4.04 10.00 2.59
CA HIS A 338 -4.48 8.77 3.26
C HIS A 338 -5.80 8.27 2.66
N GLU A 339 -5.99 6.95 2.61
CA GLU A 339 -7.32 6.33 2.50
C GLU A 339 -8.00 6.47 3.86
N ASP A 340 -8.68 7.61 4.03
CA ASP A 340 -9.39 7.98 5.26
C ASP A 340 -10.56 8.92 4.93
N THR A 341 -11.76 8.47 5.28
CA THR A 341 -13.01 9.22 5.18
C THR A 341 -13.90 8.90 6.38
N ALA A 342 -14.91 9.75 6.61
CA ALA A 342 -15.84 9.55 7.72
C ALA A 342 -16.62 8.24 7.57
N VAL A 343 -16.92 7.58 8.70
CA VAL A 343 -17.71 6.34 8.84
C VAL A 343 -17.07 5.08 8.24
N ARG A 344 -16.63 5.09 6.98
CA ARG A 344 -16.07 3.90 6.32
C ARG A 344 -14.58 3.66 6.59
N GLY A 345 -13.92 4.54 7.34
CA GLY A 345 -12.49 4.45 7.66
C GLY A 345 -11.64 4.47 6.40
N LYS A 346 -10.93 3.36 6.13
CA LYS A 346 -10.09 3.18 4.93
C LYS A 346 -10.81 2.55 3.75
N GLY A 347 -12.11 2.32 3.87
CA GLY A 347 -12.94 1.80 2.78
C GLY A 347 -12.78 2.65 1.52
N HIS A 348 -12.49 2.01 0.38
CA HIS A 348 -12.47 2.72 -0.91
C HIS A 348 -13.84 3.38 -1.19
N ASP A 349 -13.82 4.54 -1.85
CA ASP A 349 -15.01 5.32 -2.20
C ASP A 349 -14.75 6.10 -3.49
N GLU A 350 -15.48 5.74 -4.54
CA GLU A 350 -15.35 6.38 -5.86
C GLU A 350 -15.64 7.88 -5.83
N ALA A 351 -16.61 8.32 -5.04
CA ALA A 351 -17.01 9.73 -4.98
C ALA A 351 -15.91 10.57 -4.30
N TYR A 352 -15.34 10.08 -3.21
CA TYR A 352 -14.19 10.73 -2.58
C TYR A 352 -12.94 10.66 -3.45
N MET A 353 -12.70 9.55 -4.18
CA MET A 353 -11.59 9.46 -5.13
C MET A 353 -11.71 10.56 -6.20
N VAL A 354 -12.85 10.63 -6.90
CA VAL A 354 -13.05 11.64 -7.94
C VAL A 354 -12.95 13.04 -7.37
N HIS A 355 -13.61 13.31 -6.23
CA HIS A 355 -13.61 14.64 -5.62
C HIS A 355 -12.20 15.07 -5.17
N ASP A 356 -11.44 14.17 -4.56
CA ASP A 356 -10.08 14.44 -4.11
C ASP A 356 -9.17 14.82 -5.30
N PHE A 357 -9.26 14.12 -6.43
CA PHE A 357 -8.51 14.47 -7.64
C PHE A 357 -8.97 15.80 -8.25
N GLN A 358 -10.27 16.11 -8.21
CA GLN A 358 -10.74 17.44 -8.63
C GLN A 358 -10.14 18.54 -7.74
N LEU A 359 -9.98 18.29 -6.45
CA LEU A 359 -9.29 19.23 -5.54
C LEU A 359 -7.80 19.36 -5.85
N LEU A 360 -7.12 18.25 -6.17
CA LEU A 360 -5.72 18.27 -6.63
C LEU A 360 -5.59 19.16 -7.88
N HIS A 361 -6.40 18.92 -8.92
CA HIS A 361 -6.41 19.73 -10.14
C HIS A 361 -6.75 21.20 -9.86
N TRP A 362 -7.76 21.46 -9.03
CA TRP A 362 -8.19 22.82 -8.69
C TRP A 362 -7.07 23.67 -8.07
N MET A 363 -6.20 23.04 -7.27
CA MET A 363 -5.05 23.70 -6.66
C MET A 363 -3.75 23.55 -7.44
N GLY A 364 -3.76 22.84 -8.57
CA GLY A 364 -2.57 22.60 -9.38
C GLY A 364 -1.60 21.60 -8.77
N ALA A 365 -2.03 20.66 -7.93
CA ALA A 365 -1.16 19.56 -7.53
C ALA A 365 -0.98 18.58 -8.71
N ASN A 366 0.26 18.24 -9.05
CA ASN A 366 0.58 17.29 -10.13
C ASN A 366 0.94 15.88 -9.63
N SER A 367 1.04 15.69 -8.31
CA SER A 367 1.48 14.42 -7.74
C SER A 367 0.98 14.16 -6.31
N PHE A 368 1.04 12.90 -5.89
CA PHE A 368 0.88 12.52 -4.47
C PHE A 368 1.69 11.28 -4.11
N ARG A 369 1.86 11.03 -2.80
CA ARG A 369 2.42 9.80 -2.24
C ARG A 369 1.31 8.95 -1.61
N THR A 370 1.31 7.64 -1.85
CA THR A 370 0.38 6.69 -1.20
C THR A 370 0.79 6.42 0.25
N SER A 371 0.73 7.46 1.08
CA SER A 371 1.45 7.47 2.35
C SER A 371 1.11 6.27 3.24
N HIS A 372 2.16 5.49 3.49
CA HIS A 372 2.32 4.44 4.47
C HIS A 372 1.62 3.13 4.18
N TYR A 373 1.02 2.98 2.99
CA TYR A 373 0.45 1.74 2.50
C TYR A 373 0.02 1.89 1.03
N PRO A 374 0.07 0.81 0.23
CA PRO A 374 -0.45 0.83 -1.13
C PRO A 374 -1.95 1.17 -1.12
N TYR A 375 -2.41 2.06 -2.00
CA TYR A 375 -3.84 2.40 -2.12
C TYR A 375 -4.59 1.41 -3.01
N ALA A 376 -5.92 1.57 -3.14
CA ALA A 376 -6.73 0.76 -4.05
C ALA A 376 -6.24 0.89 -5.51
N GLU A 377 -6.26 -0.21 -6.26
CA GLU A 377 -5.80 -0.28 -7.66
C GLU A 377 -6.55 0.73 -8.55
N GLU A 378 -7.82 0.99 -8.25
CA GLU A 378 -8.65 1.99 -8.94
C GLU A 378 -8.08 3.41 -8.84
N VAL A 379 -7.41 3.75 -7.74
CA VAL A 379 -6.76 5.05 -7.57
C VAL A 379 -5.55 5.17 -8.51
N MET A 380 -4.82 4.08 -8.74
CA MET A 380 -3.66 4.08 -9.66
C MET A 380 -4.13 4.19 -11.11
N GLU A 381 -5.14 3.42 -11.51
CA GLU A 381 -5.78 3.52 -12.83
C GLU A 381 -6.41 4.90 -13.07
N TYR A 382 -6.93 5.53 -12.02
CA TYR A 382 -7.44 6.88 -12.12
C TYR A 382 -6.30 7.90 -12.23
N ALA A 383 -5.21 7.75 -11.49
CA ALA A 383 -4.02 8.59 -11.63
C ALA A 383 -3.42 8.50 -13.04
N ASP A 384 -3.37 7.31 -13.64
CA ASP A 384 -2.95 7.11 -15.03
C ASP A 384 -3.77 7.96 -16.00
N ARG A 385 -5.11 7.90 -15.87
CA ARG A 385 -6.07 8.66 -16.70
C ARG A 385 -6.05 10.16 -16.43
N GLN A 386 -5.79 10.55 -15.19
CA GLN A 386 -5.74 11.96 -14.77
C GLN A 386 -4.37 12.62 -15.03
N GLY A 387 -3.35 11.85 -15.44
CA GLY A 387 -2.01 12.38 -15.66
C GLY A 387 -1.34 12.85 -14.37
N ILE A 388 -1.68 12.22 -13.23
CA ILE A 388 -1.14 12.54 -11.91
C ILE A 388 0.00 11.59 -11.59
N VAL A 389 1.12 12.14 -11.11
CA VAL A 389 2.31 11.38 -10.75
C VAL A 389 2.20 10.80 -9.34
N VAL A 390 2.63 9.55 -9.14
CA VAL A 390 2.49 8.83 -7.87
C VAL A 390 3.84 8.32 -7.37
N ILE A 391 4.15 8.64 -6.11
CA ILE A 391 5.15 7.93 -5.31
C ILE A 391 4.43 6.81 -4.57
N ASP A 392 4.74 5.57 -4.91
CA ASP A 392 4.00 4.40 -4.43
C ASP A 392 4.76 3.71 -3.30
N GLU A 393 4.12 3.57 -2.15
CA GLU A 393 4.75 3.29 -0.87
C GLU A 393 4.23 1.99 -0.23
N THR A 394 5.15 1.17 0.29
CA THR A 394 4.80 -0.05 1.01
C THR A 394 4.15 0.26 2.38
N PRO A 395 3.55 -0.74 3.07
CA PRO A 395 3.02 -0.54 4.42
C PRO A 395 4.08 -0.45 5.53
N ALA A 396 5.37 -0.34 5.19
CA ALA A 396 6.48 -0.35 6.14
C ALA A 396 6.70 1.02 6.80
N VAL A 397 5.76 1.40 7.68
CA VAL A 397 5.84 2.56 8.56
C VAL A 397 6.03 2.13 10.01
N GLY A 398 6.59 2.99 10.86
CA GLY A 398 6.73 2.68 12.29
C GLY A 398 7.90 1.75 12.62
N LEU A 399 8.86 1.61 11.70
CA LEU A 399 10.15 0.93 11.92
C LEU A 399 11.09 1.82 12.76
N ALA A 400 10.59 2.36 13.87
CA ALA A 400 11.30 3.22 14.81
C ALA A 400 10.58 3.22 16.17
N PHE A 401 11.28 2.89 17.26
CA PHE A 401 10.72 2.97 18.62
C PHE A 401 11.01 4.30 19.33
N SER A 402 11.82 5.14 18.71
CA SER A 402 12.14 6.50 19.16
C SER A 402 11.04 7.52 18.88
N ILE A 403 10.11 7.20 17.99
CA ILE A 403 8.98 8.03 17.59
C ILE A 403 7.71 7.17 17.60
N GLY A 404 6.64 7.68 18.20
CA GLY A 404 5.30 7.06 18.15
C GLY A 404 4.22 8.13 18.10
N ALA A 405 3.32 8.06 17.12
CA ALA A 405 2.25 9.05 16.92
C ALA A 405 2.75 10.52 16.98
N GLY A 406 3.89 10.80 16.34
CA GLY A 406 4.52 12.13 16.30
C GLY A 406 5.12 12.62 17.62
N ALA A 407 5.17 11.79 18.67
CA ALA A 407 5.86 12.10 19.92
C ALA A 407 7.20 11.36 20.01
N ARG A 408 8.22 11.99 20.59
CA ARG A 408 9.51 11.36 20.87
C ARG A 408 9.47 10.56 22.16
N THR A 409 10.03 9.36 22.15
CA THR A 409 10.23 8.53 23.34
C THR A 409 11.61 8.81 23.94
N SER A 410 11.67 9.08 25.25
CA SER A 410 12.94 9.19 25.97
C SER A 410 13.55 7.80 26.17
N ASN A 411 14.82 7.62 25.77
CA ASN A 411 15.56 6.35 25.86
C ASN A 411 14.82 5.15 25.22
N PRO A 412 14.55 5.20 23.90
CA PRO A 412 13.85 4.12 23.22
C PRO A 412 14.70 2.84 23.16
N PRO A 413 14.08 1.66 23.16
CA PRO A 413 14.79 0.42 22.87
C PRO A 413 15.34 0.45 21.45
N ALA A 414 16.46 -0.24 21.21
CA ALA A 414 17.01 -0.41 19.87
C ALA A 414 15.96 -1.03 18.93
N THR A 415 15.77 -0.42 17.78
CA THR A 415 14.74 -0.82 16.82
C THR A 415 15.13 -2.10 16.08
N PHE A 416 16.38 -2.16 15.60
CA PHE A 416 16.90 -3.29 14.82
C PHE A 416 17.61 -4.29 15.72
N SER A 417 16.82 -5.18 16.32
CA SER A 417 17.27 -6.20 17.26
C SER A 417 16.51 -7.51 17.08
N PRO A 418 17.00 -8.64 17.63
CA PRO A 418 16.29 -9.92 17.56
C PRO A 418 14.86 -9.89 18.12
N ASP A 419 14.57 -9.05 19.12
CA ASP A 419 13.29 -8.94 19.84
C ASP A 419 12.35 -7.84 19.31
N ARG A 420 12.74 -7.14 18.24
CA ARG A 420 11.95 -6.10 17.56
C ARG A 420 11.98 -6.34 16.05
N ILE A 421 12.58 -5.44 15.29
CA ILE A 421 12.66 -5.50 13.84
C ILE A 421 13.83 -6.41 13.45
N ASN A 422 13.51 -7.67 13.18
CA ASN A 422 14.50 -8.72 12.92
C ASN A 422 14.40 -9.25 11.47
N ASN A 423 15.12 -10.34 11.18
CA ASN A 423 15.13 -10.95 9.85
C ASN A 423 13.74 -11.41 9.38
N LYS A 424 12.86 -11.88 10.26
CA LYS A 424 11.48 -12.24 9.90
C LYS A 424 10.66 -11.01 9.51
N THR A 425 10.86 -9.89 10.22
CA THR A 425 10.27 -8.61 9.82
C THR A 425 10.79 -8.17 8.45
N ARG A 426 12.08 -8.40 8.16
CA ARG A 426 12.64 -8.10 6.83
C ARG A 426 12.07 -8.99 5.73
N GLU A 427 11.81 -10.26 6.02
CA GLU A 427 11.15 -11.19 5.10
C GLU A 427 9.73 -10.72 4.77
N ALA A 428 8.94 -10.32 5.78
CA ALA A 428 7.60 -9.74 5.57
C ALA A 428 7.66 -8.42 4.78
N HIS A 429 8.66 -7.57 5.04
CA HIS A 429 8.88 -6.33 4.30
C HIS A 429 9.24 -6.61 2.83
N ALA A 430 10.15 -7.55 2.58
CA ALA A 430 10.48 -7.99 1.23
C ALA A 430 9.26 -8.56 0.49
N GLN A 431 8.37 -9.26 1.21
CA GLN A 431 7.12 -9.76 0.67
C GLN A 431 6.16 -8.62 0.28
N ALA A 432 6.00 -7.62 1.14
CA ALA A 432 5.20 -6.43 0.82
C ALA A 432 5.73 -5.67 -0.42
N ILE A 433 7.06 -5.58 -0.59
CA ILE A 433 7.68 -5.01 -1.80
C ILE A 433 7.33 -5.82 -3.05
N ARG A 434 7.38 -7.16 -2.96
CA ARG A 434 7.04 -8.04 -4.10
C ARG A 434 5.60 -7.85 -4.53
N GLU A 435 4.67 -7.83 -3.59
CA GLU A 435 3.24 -7.70 -3.89
C GLU A 435 2.89 -6.32 -4.45
N LEU A 436 3.43 -5.25 -3.87
CA LEU A 436 3.26 -3.89 -4.39
C LEU A 436 3.76 -3.79 -5.84
N ILE A 437 5.02 -4.16 -6.10
CA ILE A 437 5.60 -4.03 -7.45
C ILE A 437 4.88 -4.98 -8.43
N HIS A 438 4.53 -6.20 -8.00
CA HIS A 438 3.80 -7.13 -8.86
C HIS A 438 2.47 -6.51 -9.33
N ARG A 439 1.74 -5.86 -8.42
CA ARG A 439 0.45 -5.21 -8.68
C ARG A 439 0.61 -3.99 -9.58
N ASP A 440 1.55 -3.10 -9.26
CA ASP A 440 1.54 -1.73 -9.81
C ASP A 440 2.61 -1.46 -10.88
N LYS A 441 3.43 -2.46 -11.25
CA LYS A 441 4.50 -2.34 -12.26
C LYS A 441 4.07 -1.70 -13.59
N ASN A 442 2.80 -1.82 -13.97
CA ASN A 442 2.30 -1.37 -15.27
C ASN A 442 1.69 0.05 -15.26
N HIS A 443 1.52 0.68 -14.10
CA HIS A 443 0.94 2.01 -14.02
C HIS A 443 1.93 3.10 -14.47
N PRO A 444 1.65 3.87 -15.54
CA PRO A 444 2.50 4.99 -15.94
C PRO A 444 2.56 6.11 -14.87
N SER A 445 1.49 6.31 -14.10
CA SER A 445 1.44 7.30 -13.02
C SER A 445 2.45 7.01 -11.91
N VAL A 446 2.70 5.74 -11.58
CA VAL A 446 3.69 5.35 -10.59
C VAL A 446 5.07 5.63 -11.15
N VAL A 447 5.84 6.54 -10.52
CA VAL A 447 7.18 6.93 -11.00
C VAL A 447 8.30 6.55 -10.04
N MET A 448 8.00 6.17 -8.81
CA MET A 448 9.01 5.87 -7.80
C MET A 448 8.45 4.95 -6.71
N TRP A 449 9.26 3.98 -6.28
CA TRP A 449 8.93 3.07 -5.18
C TRP A 449 9.49 3.60 -3.84
N SER A 450 8.62 3.90 -2.89
CA SER A 450 8.99 4.22 -1.50
C SER A 450 8.97 2.96 -0.63
N ILE A 451 10.15 2.55 -0.17
CA ILE A 451 10.32 1.29 0.56
C ILE A 451 9.77 1.37 1.98
N ALA A 452 9.92 2.51 2.65
CA ALA A 452 9.48 2.68 4.03
C ALA A 452 9.27 4.14 4.37
N ASN A 453 8.52 4.40 5.43
CA ASN A 453 8.34 5.73 5.99
C ASN A 453 8.90 5.83 7.41
N GLU A 454 9.76 6.83 7.60
CA GLU A 454 10.37 7.20 8.88
C GLU A 454 10.98 6.04 9.68
N PRO A 455 11.81 5.17 9.06
CA PRO A 455 12.55 4.19 9.84
C PRO A 455 13.59 4.88 10.73
N ALA A 456 14.04 4.21 11.79
CA ALA A 456 15.16 4.65 12.62
C ALA A 456 16.52 4.44 11.89
N SER A 457 16.67 5.05 10.71
CA SER A 457 17.81 4.84 9.79
C SER A 457 19.16 5.33 10.32
N ASN A 458 19.16 6.04 11.44
CA ASN A 458 20.35 6.46 12.18
C ASN A 458 20.91 5.37 13.12
N GLU A 459 20.14 4.32 13.44
CA GLU A 459 20.54 3.29 14.41
C GLU A 459 21.48 2.23 13.80
N ASP A 460 22.26 1.56 14.67
CA ASP A 460 22.97 0.33 14.29
C ASP A 460 21.98 -0.76 13.85
N GLY A 461 22.37 -1.60 12.89
CA GLY A 461 21.50 -2.65 12.32
C GLY A 461 20.57 -2.16 11.20
N ALA A 462 20.32 -0.84 11.10
CA ALA A 462 19.43 -0.29 10.07
C ALA A 462 19.96 -0.56 8.65
N ARG A 463 21.26 -0.36 8.42
CA ARG A 463 21.87 -0.60 7.10
C ARG A 463 21.80 -2.07 6.70
N GLU A 464 22.07 -2.97 7.63
CA GLU A 464 22.02 -4.42 7.43
C GLU A 464 20.59 -4.88 7.14
N TYR A 465 19.60 -4.28 7.81
CA TYR A 465 18.19 -4.51 7.52
C TYR A 465 17.80 -4.01 6.13
N PHE A 466 18.15 -2.76 5.77
CA PHE A 466 17.65 -2.13 4.55
C PHE A 466 18.42 -2.49 3.28
N ALA A 467 19.73 -2.75 3.31
CA ALA A 467 20.55 -3.00 2.12
C ALA A 467 20.00 -3.99 1.07
N PRO A 468 19.35 -5.12 1.43
CA PRO A 468 18.77 -6.01 0.43
C PRO A 468 17.45 -5.50 -0.19
N LEU A 469 16.73 -4.58 0.44
CA LEU A 469 15.38 -4.16 0.04
C LEU A 469 15.33 -3.26 -1.21
N PRO A 470 16.12 -2.17 -1.34
CA PRO A 470 16.13 -1.39 -2.58
C PRO A 470 16.84 -2.14 -3.72
N LYS A 471 17.66 -3.15 -3.43
CA LYS A 471 18.19 -4.07 -4.45
C LYS A 471 17.10 -4.97 -4.99
N LEU A 472 16.25 -5.51 -4.11
CA LEU A 472 15.10 -6.31 -4.50
C LEU A 472 14.14 -5.50 -5.38
N ALA A 473 13.81 -4.26 -4.98
CA ALA A 473 12.94 -3.40 -5.78
C ALA A 473 13.48 -3.18 -7.20
N ARG A 474 14.77 -2.81 -7.35
CA ARG A 474 15.41 -2.64 -8.66
C ARG A 474 15.50 -3.93 -9.48
N GLN A 475 15.59 -5.08 -8.82
CA GLN A 475 15.58 -6.39 -9.50
C GLN A 475 14.19 -6.73 -10.05
N LEU A 476 13.13 -6.42 -9.30
CA LEU A 476 11.74 -6.65 -9.70
C LEU A 476 11.32 -5.66 -10.79
N ASP A 477 11.65 -4.38 -10.61
CA ASP A 477 11.39 -3.31 -11.56
C ASP A 477 12.62 -2.41 -11.69
N SER A 478 13.27 -2.49 -12.85
CA SER A 478 14.43 -1.68 -13.19
C SER A 478 14.07 -0.35 -13.88
N THR A 479 12.78 -0.06 -14.09
CA THR A 479 12.31 1.11 -14.85
C THR A 479 12.01 2.34 -13.98
N ARG A 480 12.05 2.19 -12.65
CA ARG A 480 11.72 3.24 -11.69
C ARG A 480 12.78 3.37 -10.60
N PRO A 481 13.09 4.59 -10.13
CA PRO A 481 13.93 4.83 -8.96
C PRO A 481 13.27 4.33 -7.67
N VAL A 482 14.11 4.14 -6.65
CA VAL A 482 13.71 3.66 -5.32
C VAL A 482 14.10 4.69 -4.24
N THR A 483 13.21 4.93 -3.28
CA THR A 483 13.42 5.86 -2.16
C THR A 483 12.91 5.26 -0.83
N PHE A 484 13.05 6.02 0.24
CA PHE A 484 12.33 5.89 1.50
C PHE A 484 12.16 7.30 2.10
N ALA A 485 11.11 7.54 2.86
CA ALA A 485 10.92 8.83 3.53
C ALA A 485 11.72 8.89 4.84
N ASN A 486 12.73 9.75 4.89
CA ASN A 486 13.66 9.92 6.01
C ASN A 486 13.07 10.81 7.11
N VAL A 487 13.18 10.35 8.35
CA VAL A 487 12.71 11.07 9.54
C VAL A 487 13.70 12.14 10.01
N GLY A 488 13.21 13.24 10.59
CA GLY A 488 14.05 14.34 11.07
C GLY A 488 15.09 13.99 12.15
N LEU A 489 15.00 12.83 12.82
CA LEU A 489 16.06 12.34 13.73
C LEU A 489 17.31 11.85 12.97
N ALA A 490 17.12 11.27 11.80
CA ALA A 490 18.19 10.77 10.95
C ALA A 490 18.66 11.89 10.02
N THR A 491 19.31 12.89 10.60
CA THR A 491 19.86 14.05 9.86
C THR A 491 20.88 13.61 8.80
N TYR A 492 21.28 14.53 7.93
CA TYR A 492 22.32 14.25 6.92
C TYR A 492 23.61 13.70 7.53
N LYS A 493 23.93 14.00 8.80
CA LYS A 493 25.08 13.42 9.52
C LYS A 493 24.78 12.03 10.08
N ALA A 494 23.60 11.84 10.64
CA ALA A 494 23.25 10.66 11.43
C ALA A 494 22.71 9.50 10.58
N ASP A 495 22.08 9.78 9.42
CA ASP A 495 21.55 8.76 8.52
C ASP A 495 22.65 7.87 7.94
N ARG A 496 22.33 6.57 7.83
CA ARG A 496 23.28 5.50 7.43
C ARG A 496 22.85 4.71 6.21
N ILE A 497 21.73 5.08 5.56
CA ILE A 497 21.11 4.25 4.52
C ILE A 497 20.81 5.01 3.22
N SER A 498 20.82 6.34 3.23
CA SER A 498 20.41 7.16 2.07
C SER A 498 21.25 6.98 0.82
N ASP A 499 22.50 6.51 0.95
CA ASP A 499 23.35 6.15 -0.20
C ASP A 499 22.83 4.94 -1.00
N LEU A 500 22.00 4.10 -0.39
CA LEU A 500 21.45 2.88 -1.00
C LEU A 500 20.27 3.15 -1.95
N PHE A 501 19.73 4.37 -1.92
CA PHE A 501 18.51 4.79 -2.61
C PHE A 501 18.82 5.82 -3.71
N ASP A 502 17.89 6.03 -4.64
CA ASP A 502 18.09 6.86 -5.82
C ASP A 502 17.69 8.33 -5.58
N VAL A 503 16.64 8.55 -4.80
CA VAL A 503 16.07 9.88 -4.48
C VAL A 503 16.00 10.07 -2.96
N LEU A 504 16.30 11.28 -2.47
CA LEU A 504 16.18 11.63 -1.07
C LEU A 504 14.77 12.18 -0.77
N CYS A 505 13.97 11.46 -0.01
CA CYS A 505 12.68 11.94 0.48
C CYS A 505 12.81 12.31 1.96
N LEU A 506 12.46 13.54 2.33
CA LEU A 506 12.65 14.08 3.68
C LEU A 506 11.31 14.47 4.30
N ASN A 507 11.11 14.07 5.56
CA ASN A 507 9.99 14.53 6.39
C ASN A 507 10.52 15.49 7.45
N ARG A 508 10.08 16.76 7.45
CA ARG A 508 10.63 17.82 8.31
C ARG A 508 9.55 18.72 8.90
N TYR A 509 9.66 18.96 10.21
CA TYR A 509 8.66 19.66 11.02
C TYR A 509 9.29 20.70 11.96
N PHE A 510 10.26 21.48 11.46
CA PHE A 510 11.07 22.39 12.27
C PHE A 510 10.22 23.41 13.04
N GLY A 511 9.33 24.13 12.35
CA GLY A 511 8.45 25.12 12.98
C GLY A 511 7.39 24.54 13.92
N TRP A 512 7.22 23.21 13.93
CA TRP A 512 6.17 22.52 14.68
C TRP A 512 6.70 21.76 15.89
N TYR A 513 7.56 20.74 15.68
CA TYR A 513 7.99 19.83 16.75
C TYR A 513 9.30 20.23 17.43
N THR A 514 10.13 21.09 16.83
CA THR A 514 11.43 21.48 17.39
C THR A 514 11.48 22.97 17.74
N GLN A 515 11.47 23.86 16.75
CA GLN A 515 11.43 25.30 16.90
C GLN A 515 9.97 25.79 16.96
N THR A 516 9.21 25.26 17.93
CA THR A 516 7.75 25.44 18.00
C THR A 516 7.36 26.93 17.97
N GLY A 517 6.70 27.36 16.89
CA GLY A 517 6.25 28.75 16.72
C GLY A 517 7.36 29.77 16.43
N GLN A 518 8.62 29.36 16.32
CA GLN A 518 9.78 30.24 16.07
C GLN A 518 10.21 30.10 14.60
N LEU A 519 9.46 30.72 13.69
CA LEU A 519 9.63 30.49 12.24
C LEU A 519 11.00 30.92 11.71
N ASP A 520 11.60 31.98 12.24
CA ASP A 520 12.95 32.42 11.82
C ASP A 520 14.03 31.39 12.17
N GLU A 521 13.98 30.81 13.38
CA GLU A 521 14.91 29.76 13.81
C GLU A 521 14.64 28.44 13.04
N ALA A 522 13.37 28.16 12.75
CA ALA A 522 12.99 27.01 11.92
C ALA A 522 13.51 27.14 10.48
N GLU A 523 13.46 28.35 9.91
CA GLU A 523 14.00 28.66 8.58
C GLU A 523 15.51 28.41 8.54
N ALA A 524 16.24 28.91 9.54
CA ALA A 524 17.68 28.70 9.66
C ALA A 524 18.05 27.20 9.81
N ALA A 525 17.32 26.46 10.65
CA ALA A 525 17.54 25.03 10.85
C ALA A 525 17.23 24.21 9.58
N LEU A 526 16.16 24.56 8.86
CA LEU A 526 15.79 23.90 7.61
C LEU A 526 16.84 24.14 6.53
N GLU A 527 17.33 25.37 6.40
CA GLU A 527 18.37 25.72 5.42
C GLU A 527 19.70 25.00 5.73
N GLU A 528 20.10 24.92 7.00
CA GLU A 528 21.31 24.17 7.41
C GLU A 528 21.19 22.68 7.07
N GLU A 529 20.06 22.07 7.39
CA GLU A 529 19.81 20.65 7.14
C GLU A 529 19.84 20.36 5.62
N LEU A 530 19.12 21.16 4.81
CA LEU A 530 19.10 20.99 3.36
C LEU A 530 20.48 21.18 2.73
N ARG A 531 21.24 22.19 3.18
CA ARG A 531 22.63 22.39 2.76
C ARG A 531 23.47 21.14 3.04
N GLY A 532 23.37 20.59 4.25
CA GLY A 532 24.04 19.36 4.63
C GLY A 532 23.71 18.15 3.74
N TRP A 533 22.44 17.99 3.35
CA TRP A 533 22.05 16.93 2.40
C TRP A 533 22.62 17.14 1.00
N THR A 534 22.51 18.37 0.46
CA THR A 534 23.01 18.69 -0.89
C THR A 534 24.53 18.61 -1.01
N GLU A 535 25.28 18.91 0.07
CA GLU A 535 26.74 18.75 0.09
C GLU A 535 27.16 17.28 0.24
N LYS A 536 26.36 16.45 0.92
CA LYS A 536 26.68 15.04 1.17
C LYS A 536 26.31 14.14 -0.01
N TYR A 537 25.25 14.46 -0.76
CA TYR A 537 24.71 13.60 -1.80
C TYR A 537 24.37 14.36 -3.08
N ASP A 538 24.84 13.85 -4.21
CA ASP A 538 24.42 14.26 -5.55
C ASP A 538 23.16 13.49 -5.97
N LYS A 539 22.03 13.86 -5.36
CA LYS A 539 20.71 13.23 -5.57
C LYS A 539 19.60 14.27 -5.53
N PRO A 540 18.48 14.07 -6.25
CA PRO A 540 17.29 14.89 -6.08
C PRO A 540 16.71 14.79 -4.67
N ILE A 541 16.19 15.91 -4.16
CA ILE A 541 15.52 16.01 -2.86
C ILE A 541 14.04 16.33 -3.04
N ILE A 542 13.17 15.55 -2.38
CA ILE A 542 11.74 15.81 -2.28
C ILE A 542 11.40 15.96 -0.80
N MET A 543 10.76 17.08 -0.43
CA MET A 543 10.16 17.16 0.91
C MET A 543 8.85 16.39 0.89
N THR A 544 8.86 15.16 1.39
CA THR A 544 7.69 14.26 1.35
C THR A 544 6.67 14.53 2.44
N GLU A 545 7.09 15.19 3.52
CA GLU A 545 6.19 15.71 4.54
C GLU A 545 6.71 17.01 5.16
N TYR A 546 5.84 18.01 5.18
CA TYR A 546 5.98 19.24 5.96
C TYR A 546 4.59 19.84 6.19
N GLY A 547 4.30 20.28 7.41
CA GLY A 547 3.00 20.83 7.77
C GLY A 547 2.83 21.04 9.27
N ALA A 548 1.69 21.60 9.67
CA ALA A 548 1.35 21.90 11.06
C ALA A 548 -0.13 21.56 11.34
N ASP A 549 -0.42 21.04 12.53
CA ASP A 549 -1.81 20.78 12.89
C ASP A 549 -2.56 22.11 12.94
N THR A 550 -3.78 22.13 12.41
CA THR A 550 -4.57 23.34 12.17
C THR A 550 -6.05 23.05 12.35
N VAL A 551 -6.71 23.76 13.27
CA VAL A 551 -8.15 23.62 13.48
C VAL A 551 -8.87 24.61 12.57
N ALA A 552 -9.74 24.11 11.70
CA ALA A 552 -10.55 24.96 10.82
C ALA A 552 -11.39 25.95 11.65
N GLY A 553 -11.34 27.23 11.29
CA GLY A 553 -11.99 28.33 11.98
C GLY A 553 -11.24 28.86 13.22
N LEU A 554 -10.10 28.28 13.60
CA LEU A 554 -9.23 28.86 14.63
C LEU A 554 -8.29 29.87 13.97
N HIS A 555 -8.52 31.14 14.29
CA HIS A 555 -7.75 32.26 13.74
C HIS A 555 -6.92 32.96 14.81
N SER A 556 -5.77 33.50 14.42
CA SER A 556 -4.95 34.37 15.26
C SER A 556 -4.21 35.41 14.42
N VAL A 557 -4.16 36.65 14.90
CA VAL A 557 -3.29 37.69 14.31
C VAL A 557 -1.83 37.59 14.80
N MET A 558 -1.57 36.70 15.76
CA MET A 558 -0.25 36.40 16.31
C MET A 558 0.22 35.04 15.81
N VAL A 559 1.53 34.82 15.72
CA VAL A 559 2.13 33.50 15.40
C VAL A 559 1.70 32.47 16.45
N THR A 560 0.66 31.70 16.14
CA THR A 560 0.01 30.79 17.10
C THR A 560 -0.18 29.41 16.45
N PRO A 561 0.60 28.40 16.85
CA PRO A 561 0.37 27.00 16.46
C PRO A 561 -1.11 26.60 16.59
N TRP A 562 -1.62 25.76 15.67
CA TRP A 562 -3.04 25.39 15.50
C TRP A 562 -3.94 26.37 14.77
N SER A 563 -3.52 27.62 14.55
CA SER A 563 -4.28 28.59 13.74
C SER A 563 -4.08 28.40 12.25
N GLU A 564 -5.08 28.78 11.46
CA GLU A 564 -4.98 28.77 10.00
C GLU A 564 -3.85 29.67 9.48
N GLU A 565 -3.64 30.82 10.12
CA GLU A 565 -2.55 31.74 9.77
C GLU A 565 -1.17 31.11 10.00
N PHE A 566 -0.97 30.40 11.12
CA PHE A 566 0.30 29.71 11.37
C PHE A 566 0.61 28.62 10.34
N GLN A 567 -0.41 27.87 9.90
CA GLN A 567 -0.24 26.87 8.84
C GLN A 567 0.26 27.54 7.55
N VAL A 568 -0.34 28.68 7.19
CA VAL A 568 0.07 29.46 6.01
C VAL A 568 1.50 29.96 6.15
N GLU A 569 1.84 30.60 7.26
CA GLU A 569 3.17 31.20 7.48
C GLU A 569 4.28 30.14 7.49
N MET A 570 4.03 28.98 8.11
CA MET A 570 4.99 27.87 8.11
C MET A 570 5.19 27.30 6.71
N LEU A 571 4.12 27.06 5.95
CA LEU A 571 4.23 26.54 4.59
C LEU A 571 4.99 27.52 3.68
N ASP A 572 4.65 28.81 3.74
CA ASP A 572 5.34 29.85 2.97
C ASP A 572 6.82 29.95 3.32
N MET A 573 7.19 29.82 4.60
CA MET A 573 8.59 29.76 5.02
C MET A 573 9.33 28.58 4.40
N TYR A 574 8.75 27.38 4.42
CA TYR A 574 9.36 26.21 3.78
C TYR A 574 9.55 26.43 2.27
N HIS A 575 8.53 26.97 1.59
CA HIS A 575 8.60 27.29 0.15
C HIS A 575 9.74 28.26 -0.17
N ARG A 576 9.90 29.34 0.60
CA ARG A 576 11.00 30.29 0.42
C ARG A 576 12.38 29.66 0.59
N VAL A 577 12.50 28.64 1.44
CA VAL A 577 13.76 27.90 1.58
C VAL A 577 13.96 26.97 0.40
N PHE A 578 12.93 26.21 -0.01
CA PHE A 578 13.04 25.29 -1.15
C PHE A 578 13.51 25.98 -2.42
N ASP A 579 12.97 27.18 -2.69
CA ASP A 579 13.31 27.99 -3.87
C ASP A 579 14.79 28.44 -3.89
N ARG A 580 15.54 28.30 -2.78
CA ARG A 580 16.99 28.60 -2.70
C ARG A 580 17.89 27.41 -3.05
N PHE A 581 17.33 26.19 -3.17
CA PHE A 581 18.11 24.97 -3.39
C PHE A 581 17.76 24.31 -4.72
N GLU A 582 18.71 24.32 -5.66
CA GLU A 582 18.54 23.71 -6.99
C GLU A 582 18.28 22.20 -6.95
N ALA A 583 18.78 21.51 -5.92
CA ALA A 583 18.56 20.06 -5.74
C ALA A 583 17.13 19.70 -5.32
N MET A 584 16.30 20.68 -4.97
CA MET A 584 14.89 20.43 -4.69
C MET A 584 14.17 20.09 -5.99
N THR A 585 13.62 18.88 -6.03
CA THR A 585 12.79 18.40 -7.14
C THR A 585 11.34 18.22 -6.73
N GLY A 586 10.96 18.52 -5.47
CA GLY A 586 9.56 18.35 -5.07
C GLY A 586 9.16 18.78 -3.67
N GLU A 587 7.88 19.07 -3.52
CA GLU A 587 7.23 19.49 -2.27
C GLU A 587 5.85 18.81 -2.10
N HIS A 588 5.76 17.85 -1.17
CA HIS A 588 4.52 17.21 -0.75
C HIS A 588 4.14 17.64 0.67
N VAL A 589 3.06 18.40 0.78
CA VAL A 589 2.53 18.85 2.08
C VAL A 589 1.98 17.66 2.85
N TRP A 590 2.21 17.65 4.16
CA TRP A 590 1.56 16.73 5.07
C TRP A 590 0.42 17.44 5.81
N ASN A 591 -0.86 17.12 5.56
CA ASN A 591 -1.43 16.09 4.68
C ASN A 591 -2.45 16.75 3.72
N PHE A 592 -2.92 16.02 2.71
CA PHE A 592 -4.06 16.45 1.91
C PHE A 592 -5.28 16.80 2.78
N ALA A 593 -5.74 15.88 3.64
CA ALA A 593 -6.90 16.10 4.50
C ALA A 593 -6.63 15.64 5.93
N ASP A 594 -7.39 16.17 6.89
CA ASP A 594 -7.41 15.65 8.26
C ASP A 594 -7.83 14.17 8.24
N PHE A 595 -7.26 13.35 9.12
CA PHE A 595 -7.50 11.91 9.17
C PHE A 595 -7.47 11.37 10.61
N GLN A 596 -8.03 10.18 10.84
CA GLN A 596 -8.12 9.62 12.20
C GLN A 596 -6.81 8.96 12.66
N THR A 597 -6.52 9.04 13.96
CA THR A 597 -5.32 8.49 14.60
C THR A 597 -5.67 7.60 15.78
N ALA A 598 -4.67 6.92 16.35
CA ALA A 598 -4.80 6.42 17.70
C ALA A 598 -5.20 7.55 18.68
N MET A 599 -5.94 7.21 19.73
CA MET A 599 -6.26 8.18 20.78
C MET A 599 -4.97 8.66 21.46
N GLY A 600 -4.82 9.97 21.60
CA GLY A 600 -3.69 10.58 22.29
C GLY A 600 -3.95 12.05 22.62
N VAL A 601 -3.37 12.55 23.71
CA VAL A 601 -3.59 13.94 24.16
C VAL A 601 -3.07 14.99 23.18
N SER A 602 -2.13 14.61 22.31
CA SER A 602 -1.56 15.45 21.26
C SER A 602 -2.27 15.26 19.90
N ARG A 603 -3.44 14.60 19.89
CA ARG A 603 -4.28 14.37 18.72
C ARG A 603 -5.70 14.79 19.03
N VAL A 604 -6.13 15.90 18.44
CA VAL A 604 -7.45 16.50 18.68
C VAL A 604 -8.46 15.80 17.77
N ASP A 605 -8.89 14.60 18.14
CA ASP A 605 -9.70 13.71 17.29
C ASP A 605 -9.06 13.51 15.90
N GLY A 606 -7.90 12.85 15.94
CA GLY A 606 -7.08 12.62 14.75
C GLY A 606 -5.96 13.64 14.57
N ASN A 607 -5.35 13.55 13.40
CA ASN A 607 -4.31 14.46 12.92
C ASN A 607 -4.99 15.61 12.15
N LYS A 608 -4.62 16.85 12.48
CA LYS A 608 -5.22 18.07 11.92
C LYS A 608 -4.27 18.81 11.00
N LYS A 609 -3.20 18.17 10.52
CA LYS A 609 -2.24 18.76 9.57
C LYS A 609 -2.81 18.88 8.16
N GLY A 610 -4.01 18.37 7.92
CA GLY A 610 -4.70 18.48 6.65
C GLY A 610 -4.78 19.92 6.16
N VAL A 611 -4.60 20.09 4.86
CA VAL A 611 -4.93 21.33 4.14
C VAL A 611 -6.43 21.44 3.91
N PHE A 612 -7.09 20.30 3.80
CA PHE A 612 -8.54 20.17 3.87
C PHE A 612 -8.95 19.52 5.20
N THR A 613 -10.17 19.78 5.64
CA THR A 613 -10.81 18.99 6.70
C THR A 613 -11.11 17.57 6.21
N ARG A 614 -11.45 16.65 7.13
CA ARG A 614 -11.77 15.25 6.81
C ARG A 614 -12.94 15.12 5.82
N ASP A 615 -13.86 16.08 5.81
CA ASP A 615 -14.98 16.22 4.85
C ASP A 615 -14.68 17.13 3.65
N ARG A 616 -13.38 17.38 3.35
CA ARG A 616 -12.87 18.06 2.15
C ARG A 616 -13.22 19.56 2.06
N ARG A 617 -13.36 20.24 3.19
CA ARG A 617 -13.47 21.72 3.23
C ARG A 617 -12.07 22.35 3.26
N PRO A 618 -11.78 23.36 2.43
CA PRO A 618 -10.47 23.99 2.41
C PRO A 618 -10.23 24.81 3.68
N LYS A 619 -9.05 24.68 4.27
CA LYS A 619 -8.48 25.68 5.20
C LYS A 619 -7.78 26.78 4.41
N ALA A 620 -7.35 27.86 5.06
CA ALA A 620 -6.62 28.97 4.41
C ALA A 620 -5.42 28.50 3.57
N SER A 621 -4.67 27.50 4.05
CA SER A 621 -3.50 26.92 3.37
C SER A 621 -3.81 26.38 1.98
N ALA A 622 -5.02 25.86 1.72
CA ALA A 622 -5.42 25.34 0.42
C ALA A 622 -5.35 26.42 -0.67
N HIS A 623 -5.73 27.66 -0.32
CA HIS A 623 -5.71 28.79 -1.24
C HIS A 623 -4.30 29.31 -1.51
N ILE A 624 -3.39 29.21 -0.53
CA ILE A 624 -1.99 29.61 -0.66
C ILE A 624 -1.23 28.61 -1.54
N LEU A 625 -1.43 27.32 -1.32
CA LEU A 625 -0.86 26.26 -2.17
C LEU A 625 -1.39 26.37 -3.60
N ARG A 626 -2.70 26.61 -3.76
CA ARG A 626 -3.29 26.88 -5.08
C ARG A 626 -2.61 28.04 -5.78
N LYS A 627 -2.39 29.16 -5.08
CA LYS A 627 -1.69 30.33 -5.65
C LYS A 627 -0.26 29.97 -6.04
N ARG A 628 0.47 29.22 -5.23
CA ARG A 628 1.86 28.84 -5.54
C ARG A 628 1.91 27.90 -6.75
N TRP A 629 1.25 26.75 -6.68
CA TRP A 629 1.41 25.68 -7.65
C TRP A 629 0.92 26.11 -9.04
N THR A 630 -0.29 26.66 -9.15
CA THR A 630 -0.80 27.11 -10.46
C THR A 630 0.06 28.20 -11.12
N ASN A 631 0.71 29.08 -10.34
CA ASN A 631 1.65 30.08 -10.89
C ASN A 631 3.01 29.47 -11.26
N PHE A 632 3.48 28.49 -10.48
CA PHE A 632 4.71 27.76 -10.77
C PHE A 632 4.59 27.05 -12.13
N HIS A 633 3.45 26.40 -12.38
CA HIS A 633 3.11 25.74 -13.64
C HIS A 633 3.05 26.70 -14.83
N ASN A 634 2.41 27.85 -14.66
CA ASN A 634 2.35 28.86 -15.73
C ASN A 634 3.73 29.45 -16.04
N GLY A 635 4.54 29.74 -15.02
CA GLY A 635 5.86 30.34 -15.18
C GLY A 635 6.85 29.42 -15.90
N ALA A 636 6.89 28.12 -15.61
CA ALA A 636 7.84 27.24 -16.29
C ALA A 636 7.32 26.59 -17.58
N ALA A 637 6.01 26.68 -17.86
CA ALA A 637 5.47 26.43 -19.21
C ALA A 637 6.00 27.48 -20.20
N GLU A 638 6.20 28.73 -19.76
CA GLU A 638 6.87 29.77 -20.55
C GLU A 638 8.38 29.48 -20.76
N GLU A 639 9.01 28.71 -19.87
CA GLU A 639 10.42 28.29 -19.94
C GLU A 639 10.65 26.93 -20.63
N GLY A 640 9.59 26.25 -21.09
CA GLY A 640 9.68 24.95 -21.77
C GLY A 640 9.96 23.74 -20.87
N LYS A 641 9.74 23.85 -19.55
CA LYS A 641 9.79 22.70 -18.61
C LYS A 641 8.45 21.94 -18.63
N THR A 642 8.47 20.62 -18.44
CA THR A 642 7.25 19.81 -18.27
C THR A 642 6.88 19.68 -16.81
N PHE A 643 5.58 19.60 -16.56
CA PHE A 643 4.96 19.60 -15.24
C PHE A 643 3.90 18.56 -15.10
#